data_AF-A0A9C8K6P8-F1
#
_entry.id   AF-A0A9C8K6P8-F1
#
_cell.length_a   1.000
_cell.length_b   1.000
_cell.length_c   1.000
_cell.angle_alpha   90.00
_cell.angle_beta   90.00
_cell.angle_gamma   90.00
#
_symmetry.space_group_name_H-M   'P 1'
#
loop_
_entity.id
_entity.type
_entity.pdbx_description
1 polymer ?
#
loop_
_entity_poly.entity_id
_entity_poly.type
_entity_poly.pdbx_seq_one_letter_code
_entity_poly.pdbx_strand_id
1 'polypeptide(L)'
;MWTKELPDGYESRKCRHRIASLCRGVGLDLNVRDEKIVPSAVGICKVRNPRADMVLDVSANDGLGLFSDNQFDYVFDSHQLGDFSCTEAILKEWWRVVKPGGFLILYEQDKDYYPLVDTPGSDPLRRKDLYWEDAWNILDAIGNAELFSSSRHNESNEYSWQLVIRKSFAVSTKPSEALRNIDLSGRECLPRTKKTEKEALVIRYGALGDTIWVTPALLQLKKEGYHVVMNVTAKGAEVLKNNPNIDEFIIHSDHRFIPYEELEEYWHGMGRSFEKVINLTKSCEGHLIKVEGSREANWSKKMRHAECNYNFQDRVMELAGYPDAKGCLPELYFSDIEEALAKNFVNAHKDKFVILWSLSGSGFHKTWPWSEYVAGELCNQFGDIEIITVGDDDCKILEWKQPHTINKCGVYTVRQSFLLTKYADLVIGPDTGLINAASCFDTPKIVMLSTNTEENLCKYWKNTTALYNEDCECYPCHKLIYSNDCPKGRFNAAPKCMEGIEPKIVLDAILDDYKLWKDKQLNDRNKQKWCAFTIADDELTHRLADRVKESFKLYHPAIPFFKYDTRDEESLLGEVRESTSACKAFEIRPRLMSKLLEEYDGVIYLDADTVVCDTLDEFLEGDFDVAGSLNIGNESYLNAGVSACMSKDFCDEWTHLMYQPGAGKSNQVYFNQLANAQRYNLKIVDANDVYYNERSRKYWKKLKTCSDGRLRTHGRIVRVLHWAGGIDRMEDKLSSADFSDEVREFLNKVTRTTDFTDIKGVEVSSWTLA
;
A
#
# COMPACT_ATOMS: atom_id res chain seq x y z
N MET A 1 36.49 27.06 14.24
CA MET A 1 37.53 28.09 14.02
C MET A 1 38.85 27.38 13.84
N TRP A 2 39.61 27.75 12.80
CA TRP A 2 40.84 27.07 12.40
C TRP A 2 41.92 27.13 13.49
N THR A 3 42.67 26.05 13.64
CA THR A 3 43.88 26.00 14.47
C THR A 3 44.96 25.18 13.78
N LYS A 4 46.23 25.38 14.14
CA LYS A 4 47.37 24.58 13.63
C LYS A 4 47.27 23.08 13.95
N GLU A 5 46.40 22.71 14.87
CA GLU A 5 46.23 21.35 15.38
C GLU A 5 45.07 20.62 14.67
N LEU A 6 44.23 21.34 13.92
CA LEU A 6 43.15 20.72 13.15
C LEU A 6 43.72 19.92 11.98
N PRO A 7 43.13 18.75 11.65
CA PRO A 7 43.49 18.00 10.47
C PRO A 7 43.26 18.84 9.21
N ASP A 8 44.33 19.03 8.43
CA ASP A 8 44.29 19.62 7.09
C ASP A 8 43.89 18.55 6.06
N GLY A 9 43.13 18.94 5.05
CA GLY A 9 42.65 18.06 3.98
C GLY A 9 41.24 17.44 4.19
N TYR A 10 40.84 16.64 3.21
CA TYR A 10 39.53 15.98 3.10
C TYR A 10 38.32 16.93 3.11
N GLU A 11 38.47 18.13 2.55
CA GLU A 11 37.42 19.17 2.54
C GLU A 11 36.13 18.69 1.85
N SER A 12 36.26 17.93 0.75
CA SER A 12 35.15 17.26 0.08
C SER A 12 34.35 16.37 1.03
N ARG A 13 35.01 15.63 1.93
CA ARG A 13 34.34 14.75 2.91
C ARG A 13 33.46 15.52 3.88
N LYS A 14 33.97 16.65 4.37
CA LYS A 14 33.32 17.46 5.41
C LYS A 14 31.95 17.96 4.97
N CYS A 15 31.83 18.33 3.69
CA CYS A 15 30.56 18.82 3.12
C CYS A 15 29.72 17.75 2.40
N ARG A 16 30.29 16.58 2.04
CA ARG A 16 29.64 15.53 1.25
C ARG A 16 28.22 15.19 1.69
N HIS A 17 28.00 15.05 3.00
CA HIS A 17 26.69 14.69 3.53
C HIS A 17 25.57 15.70 3.21
N ARG A 18 25.93 16.96 2.93
CA ARG A 18 24.99 18.05 2.61
C ARG A 18 24.73 18.22 1.12
N ILE A 19 25.70 17.87 0.28
CA ILE A 19 25.70 18.23 -1.15
C ILE A 19 25.83 17.06 -2.14
N ALA A 20 26.19 15.85 -1.70
CA ALA A 20 26.41 14.71 -2.60
C ALA A 20 25.18 14.38 -3.45
N SER A 21 23.99 14.61 -2.91
CA SER A 21 22.73 14.40 -3.63
C SER A 21 22.48 15.42 -4.74
N LEU A 22 23.16 16.58 -4.74
CA LEU A 22 23.20 17.55 -5.85
C LEU A 22 24.14 17.11 -6.96
N CYS A 23 25.11 16.25 -6.64
CA CYS A 23 26.19 15.81 -7.51
C CYS A 23 25.74 14.66 -8.42
N ARG A 24 24.59 14.80 -9.09
CA ARG A 24 24.00 13.79 -9.99
C ARG A 24 24.30 14.11 -11.46
N GLY A 25 24.43 13.05 -12.27
CA GLY A 25 24.74 13.20 -13.69
C GLY A 25 26.22 13.40 -13.96
N VAL A 26 26.54 14.10 -15.04
CA VAL A 26 27.91 14.41 -15.44
C VAL A 26 28.34 15.69 -14.73
N GLY A 27 29.30 15.62 -13.82
CA GLY A 27 29.78 16.79 -13.09
C GLY A 27 31.29 16.88 -12.95
N LEU A 28 31.73 18.08 -12.59
CA LEU A 28 33.14 18.46 -12.41
C LEU A 28 33.44 18.71 -10.93
N ASP A 29 34.61 18.26 -10.49
CA ASP A 29 35.20 18.60 -9.20
C ASP A 29 36.55 19.30 -9.47
N LEU A 30 36.63 20.61 -9.19
CA LEU A 30 37.69 21.48 -9.72
C LEU A 30 39.00 21.51 -8.91
N ASN A 31 38.97 21.02 -7.66
CA ASN A 31 40.12 21.06 -6.76
C ASN A 31 40.31 19.74 -6.01
N VAL A 32 40.43 18.65 -6.75
CA VAL A 32 40.65 17.34 -6.12
C VAL A 32 42.04 17.31 -5.49
N ARG A 33 42.08 17.40 -4.15
CA ARG A 33 43.27 17.23 -3.32
C ARG A 33 43.35 15.80 -2.79
N ASP A 34 42.54 15.47 -1.78
CA ASP A 34 42.58 14.14 -1.15
C ASP A 34 41.61 13.16 -1.80
N GLU A 35 40.42 13.65 -2.19
CA GLU A 35 39.35 12.86 -2.77
C GLU A 35 38.32 13.72 -3.50
N LYS A 36 37.58 13.08 -4.41
CA LYS A 36 36.46 13.70 -5.11
C LYS A 36 35.24 13.85 -4.21
N ILE A 37 34.37 14.80 -4.50
CA ILE A 37 33.08 14.97 -3.80
C ILE A 37 32.19 13.74 -3.94
N VAL A 38 32.14 13.14 -5.13
CA VAL A 38 31.53 11.82 -5.39
C VAL A 38 32.42 11.04 -6.36
N PRO A 39 32.47 9.70 -6.29
CA PRO A 39 33.36 8.89 -7.15
C PRO A 39 33.12 9.08 -8.65
N SER A 40 31.90 9.42 -9.05
CA SER A 40 31.49 9.62 -10.45
C SER A 40 31.87 10.97 -11.04
N ALA A 41 32.32 11.94 -10.24
CA ALA A 41 32.74 13.26 -10.73
C ALA A 41 34.00 13.14 -11.59
N VAL A 42 34.09 13.98 -12.63
CA VAL A 42 35.35 14.21 -13.35
C VAL A 42 36.19 15.13 -12.46
N GLY A 43 37.22 14.55 -11.85
CA GLY A 43 38.12 15.23 -10.92
C GLY A 43 39.24 15.96 -11.65
N ILE A 44 39.39 17.25 -11.36
CA ILE A 44 40.45 18.11 -11.87
C ILE A 44 41.40 18.47 -10.74
N CYS A 45 42.69 18.47 -11.04
CA CYS A 45 43.70 19.05 -10.18
C CYS A 45 44.67 19.87 -11.03
N LYS A 46 45.14 21.01 -10.51
CA LYS A 46 46.13 21.86 -11.19
C LYS A 46 47.47 21.14 -11.42
N VAL A 47 47.79 20.20 -10.56
CA VAL A 47 49.02 19.39 -10.63
C VAL A 47 48.67 17.92 -10.76
N ARG A 48 49.66 17.09 -11.14
CA ARG A 48 49.46 15.65 -11.25
C ARG A 48 49.09 15.06 -9.89
N ASN A 49 47.84 14.62 -9.76
CA ASN A 49 47.29 13.99 -8.56
C ASN A 49 46.68 12.63 -8.94
N PRO A 50 47.09 11.51 -8.31
CA PRO A 50 46.51 10.19 -8.59
C PRO A 50 45.02 10.06 -8.24
N ARG A 51 44.45 11.01 -7.49
CA ARG A 51 43.04 11.04 -7.11
C ARG A 51 42.17 11.83 -8.09
N ALA A 52 42.77 12.61 -8.98
CA ALA A 52 42.10 13.36 -10.04
C ALA A 52 42.18 12.60 -11.37
N ASP A 53 41.23 12.85 -12.27
CA ASP A 53 41.22 12.26 -13.61
C ASP A 53 41.99 13.12 -14.62
N MET A 54 42.08 14.44 -14.37
CA MET A 54 42.63 15.41 -15.30
C MET A 54 43.58 16.38 -14.59
N VAL A 55 44.69 16.70 -15.27
CA VAL A 55 45.58 17.80 -14.89
C VAL A 55 45.23 19.01 -15.73
N LEU A 56 44.61 20.02 -15.13
CA LEU A 56 44.15 21.23 -15.82
C LEU A 56 44.27 22.44 -14.89
N ASP A 57 44.86 23.53 -15.39
CA ASP A 57 44.94 24.78 -14.64
C ASP A 57 43.66 25.60 -14.87
N VAL A 58 42.74 25.53 -13.92
CA VAL A 58 41.45 26.22 -13.96
C VAL A 58 41.53 27.70 -13.57
N SER A 59 42.74 28.24 -13.35
CA SER A 59 42.96 29.64 -12.94
C SER A 59 42.97 30.67 -14.08
N ALA A 60 42.94 30.22 -15.34
CA ALA A 60 42.88 31.10 -16.50
C ALA A 60 41.43 31.54 -16.79
N ASN A 61 41.24 32.67 -17.47
CA ASN A 61 39.92 33.17 -17.88
C ASN A 61 39.15 32.18 -18.79
N ASP A 62 39.86 31.25 -19.43
CA ASP A 62 39.38 30.14 -20.26
C ASP A 62 39.81 28.78 -19.70
N GLY A 63 40.01 28.68 -18.37
CA GLY A 63 40.54 27.49 -17.71
C GLY A 63 39.69 26.23 -17.90
N LEU A 64 38.42 26.37 -18.29
CA LEU A 64 37.52 25.28 -18.68
C LEU A 64 37.16 25.31 -20.17
N GLY A 65 37.95 25.98 -21.01
CA GLY A 65 37.71 26.15 -22.45
C GLY A 65 37.73 24.84 -23.25
N LEU A 66 38.23 23.75 -22.66
CA LEU A 66 38.16 22.40 -23.22
C LEU A 66 36.73 21.81 -23.15
N PHE A 67 35.86 22.42 -22.35
CA PHE A 67 34.47 22.03 -22.16
C PHE A 67 33.50 23.02 -22.78
N SER A 68 32.44 22.48 -23.37
CA SER A 68 31.37 23.28 -23.99
C SER A 68 30.49 23.95 -22.94
N ASP A 69 29.80 25.01 -23.34
CA ASP A 69 28.78 25.66 -22.53
C ASP A 69 27.69 24.65 -22.15
N ASN A 70 27.15 24.77 -20.93
CA ASN A 70 26.03 23.94 -20.46
C ASN A 70 26.29 22.41 -20.60
N GLN A 71 27.51 21.97 -20.30
CA GLN A 71 27.91 20.56 -20.41
C GLN A 71 27.65 19.75 -19.14
N PHE A 72 27.72 20.37 -17.96
CA PHE A 72 27.71 19.66 -16.68
C PHE A 72 26.43 19.90 -15.88
N ASP A 73 25.91 18.83 -15.29
CA ASP A 73 24.77 18.86 -14.39
C ASP A 73 25.14 19.53 -13.04
N TYR A 74 26.41 19.44 -12.64
CA TYR A 74 26.97 20.19 -11.52
C TYR A 74 28.46 20.50 -11.68
N VAL A 75 28.91 21.55 -11.03
CA VAL A 75 30.32 21.90 -10.82
C VAL A 75 30.53 22.12 -9.33
N PHE A 76 31.51 21.43 -8.76
CA PHE A 76 31.90 21.55 -7.35
C PHE A 76 33.32 22.09 -7.25
N ASP A 77 33.52 23.03 -6.33
CA ASP A 77 34.83 23.48 -5.89
C ASP A 77 34.93 23.45 -4.37
N SER A 78 36.12 23.14 -3.87
CA SER A 78 36.43 23.25 -2.44
C SER A 78 37.78 23.89 -2.20
N HIS A 79 37.80 24.99 -1.45
CA HIS A 79 39.00 25.67 -0.95
C HIS A 79 39.97 26.10 -2.07
N GLN A 80 39.48 26.50 -3.24
CA GLN A 80 40.31 26.95 -4.36
C GLN A 80 39.96 28.36 -4.86
N LEU A 81 38.71 28.78 -4.76
CA LEU A 81 38.25 30.07 -5.28
C LEU A 81 39.05 31.27 -4.72
N GLY A 82 39.45 31.19 -3.45
CA GLY A 82 40.28 32.20 -2.78
C GLY A 82 41.72 32.33 -3.31
N ASP A 83 42.19 31.39 -4.13
CA ASP A 83 43.55 31.40 -4.70
C ASP A 83 43.64 32.23 -5.98
N PHE A 84 42.51 32.56 -6.62
CA PHE A 84 42.49 33.27 -7.88
C PHE A 84 42.45 34.78 -7.72
N SER A 85 43.16 35.51 -8.58
CA SER A 85 43.18 36.98 -8.56
C SER A 85 41.87 37.60 -9.06
N CYS A 86 41.19 37.00 -10.04
CA CYS A 86 39.94 37.51 -10.61
C CYS A 86 38.75 36.58 -10.32
N THR A 87 38.04 36.79 -9.20
CA THR A 87 36.90 35.95 -8.79
C THR A 87 35.78 35.99 -9.82
N GLU A 88 35.50 37.16 -10.39
CA GLU A 88 34.41 37.35 -11.34
C GLU A 88 34.61 36.54 -12.63
N ALA A 89 35.81 36.57 -13.22
CA ALA A 89 36.08 35.83 -14.44
C ALA A 89 35.99 34.31 -14.22
N ILE A 90 36.53 33.83 -13.10
CA ILE A 90 36.51 32.41 -12.72
C ILE A 90 35.08 31.92 -12.50
N LEU A 91 34.29 32.63 -11.70
CA LEU A 91 32.90 32.24 -11.46
C LEU A 91 32.07 32.28 -12.73
N LYS A 92 32.29 33.25 -13.63
CA LYS A 92 31.63 33.28 -14.94
C LYS A 92 32.00 32.07 -15.80
N GLU A 93 33.27 31.67 -15.79
CA GLU A 93 33.75 30.51 -16.56
C GLU A 93 33.21 29.19 -15.99
N TRP A 94 33.19 29.03 -14.67
CA TRP A 94 32.58 27.86 -14.03
C TRP A 94 31.08 27.82 -14.25
N TRP A 95 30.41 28.97 -14.21
CA TRP A 95 28.98 29.10 -14.48
C TRP A 95 28.61 28.79 -15.93
N ARG A 96 29.49 29.12 -16.89
CA ARG A 96 29.30 28.86 -18.33
C ARG A 96 29.05 27.39 -18.61
N VAL A 97 29.84 26.51 -17.99
CA VAL A 97 29.79 25.07 -18.25
C VAL A 97 28.65 24.34 -17.51
N VAL A 98 28.00 24.99 -16.53
CA VAL A 98 26.82 24.44 -15.83
C VAL A 98 25.58 24.49 -16.73
N LYS A 99 24.82 23.40 -16.81
CA LYS A 99 23.55 23.31 -17.54
C LYS A 99 22.45 24.17 -16.91
N PRO A 100 21.47 24.67 -17.70
CA PRO A 100 20.20 25.12 -17.14
C PRO A 100 19.57 24.01 -16.30
N GLY A 101 19.14 24.34 -15.09
CA GLY A 101 18.66 23.42 -14.06
C GLY A 101 19.74 22.79 -13.18
N GLY A 102 21.02 22.86 -13.59
CA GLY A 102 22.18 22.32 -12.88
C GLY A 102 22.73 23.25 -11.79
N PHE A 103 23.76 22.79 -11.07
CA PHE A 103 24.27 23.44 -9.86
C PHE A 103 25.73 23.87 -9.94
N LEU A 104 26.04 25.06 -9.42
CA LEU A 104 27.39 25.43 -8.99
C LEU A 104 27.42 25.35 -7.46
N ILE A 105 28.37 24.57 -6.93
CA ILE A 105 28.50 24.28 -5.50
C ILE A 105 29.90 24.70 -5.05
N LEU A 106 29.96 25.64 -4.12
CA LEU A 106 31.20 26.20 -3.59
C LEU A 106 31.29 25.90 -2.10
N TYR A 107 32.40 25.33 -1.67
CA TYR A 107 32.71 25.11 -0.26
C TYR A 107 34.07 25.72 0.05
N GLU A 108 34.10 26.94 0.57
CA GLU A 108 35.28 27.80 0.61
C GLU A 108 35.61 28.26 2.03
N GLN A 109 36.86 28.62 2.30
CA GLN A 109 37.26 29.05 3.64
C GLN A 109 36.58 30.35 4.06
N ASP A 110 36.03 30.34 5.26
CA ASP A 110 35.31 31.46 5.85
C ASP A 110 36.26 32.44 6.53
N LYS A 111 36.12 33.72 6.19
CA LYS A 111 36.97 34.81 6.67
C LYS A 111 37.00 34.94 8.20
N ASP A 112 35.93 34.58 8.89
CA ASP A 112 35.88 34.69 10.35
C ASP A 112 36.43 33.42 11.04
N TYR A 113 36.59 32.33 10.29
CA TYR A 113 36.98 31.02 10.83
C TYR A 113 38.33 30.52 10.33
N TYR A 114 38.93 31.12 9.31
CA TYR A 114 40.23 30.77 8.75
C TYR A 114 41.21 31.96 8.81
N PRO A 115 42.54 31.76 8.92
CA PRO A 115 43.50 32.86 8.92
C PRO A 115 43.42 33.72 7.66
N LEU A 116 43.42 35.04 7.85
CA LEU A 116 43.36 36.01 6.76
C LEU A 116 44.63 35.96 5.88
N VAL A 117 44.50 36.40 4.63
CA VAL A 117 45.63 36.49 3.70
C VAL A 117 46.79 37.29 4.31
N ASP A 118 48.02 36.82 4.07
CA ASP A 118 49.27 37.38 4.58
C ASP A 118 49.40 37.37 6.13
N THR A 119 48.54 36.62 6.84
CA THR A 119 48.67 36.39 8.28
C THR A 119 49.25 35.00 8.60
N PRO A 120 49.91 34.81 9.76
CA PRO A 120 50.47 33.51 10.13
C PRO A 120 49.41 32.40 10.16
N GLY A 121 49.59 31.37 9.32
CA GLY A 121 48.70 30.21 9.22
C GLY A 121 47.81 30.18 7.97
N SER A 122 47.74 31.27 7.19
CA SER A 122 47.06 31.27 5.89
C SER A 122 47.83 30.42 4.87
N ASP A 123 47.10 29.75 3.98
CA ASP A 123 47.66 29.08 2.80
C ASP A 123 48.47 30.11 1.97
N PRO A 124 49.76 29.85 1.65
CA PRO A 124 50.59 30.73 0.83
C PRO A 124 50.09 30.92 -0.61
N LEU A 125 49.19 30.06 -1.11
CA LEU A 125 48.57 30.20 -2.42
C LEU A 125 47.37 31.14 -2.42
N ARG A 126 46.80 31.41 -1.23
CA ARG A 126 45.63 32.27 -1.07
C ARG A 126 45.97 33.70 -1.48
N ARG A 127 45.00 34.37 -2.13
CA ARG A 127 45.15 35.75 -2.62
C ARG A 127 44.08 36.70 -2.08
N LYS A 128 42.98 36.17 -1.55
CA LYS A 128 41.86 36.94 -1.00
C LYS A 128 41.06 36.17 0.02
N ASP A 129 40.34 36.92 0.84
CA ASP A 129 39.35 36.40 1.78
C ASP A 129 37.95 36.78 1.29
N LEU A 130 37.07 35.78 1.20
CA LEU A 130 35.72 35.91 0.66
C LEU A 130 34.68 35.48 1.69
N TYR A 131 33.53 36.15 1.69
CA TYR A 131 32.29 35.59 2.18
C TYR A 131 31.50 34.97 1.02
N TRP A 132 30.50 34.13 1.33
CA TRP A 132 29.66 33.53 0.29
C TRP A 132 28.86 34.61 -0.47
N GLU A 133 28.52 35.73 0.18
CA GLU A 133 27.83 36.87 -0.42
C GLU A 133 28.65 37.48 -1.57
N ASP A 134 29.98 37.48 -1.49
CA ASP A 134 30.84 38.00 -2.55
C ASP A 134 30.71 37.18 -3.85
N ALA A 135 30.67 35.85 -3.71
CA ALA A 135 30.45 34.94 -4.84
C ALA A 135 29.01 35.00 -5.36
N TRP A 136 28.03 35.07 -4.46
CA TRP A 136 26.61 35.19 -4.81
C TRP A 136 26.34 36.46 -5.62
N ASN A 137 26.80 37.63 -5.16
CA ASN A 137 26.56 38.90 -5.84
C ASN A 137 27.10 38.92 -7.29
N ILE A 138 28.22 38.25 -7.55
CA ILE A 138 28.78 38.11 -8.90
C ILE A 138 27.85 37.28 -9.80
N LEU A 139 27.36 36.16 -9.30
CA LEU A 139 26.54 35.21 -10.08
C LEU A 139 25.10 35.71 -10.25
N ASP A 140 24.53 36.35 -9.23
CA ASP A 140 23.21 36.99 -9.29
C ASP A 140 23.17 38.09 -10.36
N ALA A 141 24.25 38.87 -10.49
CA ALA A 141 24.39 39.91 -11.53
C ALA A 141 24.35 39.36 -12.98
N ILE A 142 24.52 38.05 -13.19
CA ILE A 142 24.38 37.40 -14.51
C ILE A 142 22.90 37.30 -14.91
N GLY A 143 21.97 37.31 -13.94
CA GLY A 143 20.52 37.37 -14.15
C GLY A 143 19.84 36.03 -14.42
N ASN A 144 20.56 34.91 -14.34
CA ASN A 144 20.02 33.56 -14.48
C ASN A 144 20.47 32.60 -13.36
N ALA A 145 20.85 33.14 -12.20
CA ALA A 145 21.23 32.38 -11.02
C ALA A 145 20.09 32.41 -9.98
N GLU A 146 19.81 31.28 -9.36
CA GLU A 146 18.88 31.12 -8.25
C GLU A 146 19.66 30.66 -7.02
N LEU A 147 19.59 31.41 -5.92
CA LEU A 147 20.20 31.01 -4.65
C LEU A 147 19.44 29.80 -4.12
N PHE A 148 20.10 28.64 -4.11
CA PHE A 148 19.50 27.40 -3.65
C PHE A 148 19.72 27.19 -2.15
N SER A 149 20.94 27.41 -1.66
CA SER A 149 21.24 27.46 -0.23
C SER A 149 22.57 28.17 0.05
N SER A 150 22.69 28.73 1.26
CA SER A 150 23.97 29.21 1.80
C SER A 150 24.06 28.88 3.30
N SER A 151 25.26 28.58 3.77
CA SER A 151 25.52 28.26 5.19
C SER A 151 26.99 28.51 5.56
N ARG A 152 27.26 28.60 6.86
CA ARG A 152 28.61 28.78 7.43
C ARG A 152 28.86 27.68 8.45
N HIS A 153 30.05 27.09 8.45
CA HIS A 153 30.39 25.91 9.24
C HIS A 153 31.70 26.13 10.00
N ASN A 154 31.63 26.07 11.33
CA ASN A 154 32.78 26.28 12.22
C ASN A 154 32.91 25.22 13.33
N GLU A 155 32.10 24.16 13.25
CA GLU A 155 32.07 23.06 14.18
C GLU A 155 33.13 22.01 13.83
N SER A 156 33.67 21.32 14.84
CA SER A 156 34.70 20.27 14.67
C SER A 156 35.92 20.77 13.87
N ASN A 157 36.16 20.21 12.68
CA ASN A 157 37.28 20.54 11.79
C ASN A 157 36.85 21.35 10.54
N GLU A 158 35.68 21.99 10.60
CA GLU A 158 35.16 22.88 9.55
C GLU A 158 35.49 24.36 9.85
N TYR A 159 35.78 25.13 8.81
CA TYR A 159 36.09 26.56 8.85
C TYR A 159 35.66 27.26 7.55
N SER A 160 34.51 26.84 7.02
CA SER A 160 34.12 27.10 5.63
C SER A 160 32.71 27.66 5.52
N TRP A 161 32.45 28.46 4.50
CA TRP A 161 31.10 28.71 4.00
C TRP A 161 30.76 27.76 2.85
N GLN A 162 29.48 27.48 2.69
CA GLN A 162 28.92 26.67 1.62
C GLN A 162 27.90 27.51 0.86
N LEU A 163 27.99 27.51 -0.47
CA LEU A 163 27.06 28.20 -1.36
C LEU A 163 26.63 27.27 -2.49
N VAL A 164 25.32 27.07 -2.63
CA VAL A 164 24.71 26.27 -3.70
C VAL A 164 23.85 27.18 -4.55
N ILE A 165 24.12 27.18 -5.85
CA ILE A 165 23.45 28.05 -6.81
C ILE A 165 22.92 27.21 -7.95
N ARG A 166 21.65 27.39 -8.30
CA ARG A 166 21.01 26.71 -9.42
C ARG A 166 20.94 27.63 -10.63
N LYS A 167 21.29 27.14 -11.80
CA LYS A 167 21.16 27.91 -13.05
C LYS A 167 19.72 27.86 -13.54
N SER A 168 19.06 29.00 -13.67
CA SER A 168 17.68 29.07 -14.14
C SER A 168 17.58 28.67 -15.63
N PHE A 169 16.46 28.05 -15.99
CA PHE A 169 16.09 27.89 -17.40
C PHE A 169 15.75 29.26 -17.98
N ALA A 170 16.47 29.72 -19.01
CA ALA A 170 16.20 31.01 -19.62
C ALA A 170 14.74 31.08 -20.10
N VAL A 171 14.08 32.22 -19.85
CA VAL A 171 12.70 32.50 -20.27
C VAL A 171 12.68 32.69 -21.80
N SER A 172 12.52 31.58 -22.52
CA SER A 172 11.93 31.59 -23.86
C SER A 172 10.41 31.49 -23.69
N THR A 173 9.71 32.48 -24.23
CA THR A 173 8.24 32.56 -24.25
C THR A 173 7.60 31.25 -24.71
N LYS A 174 6.67 30.76 -23.88
CA LYS A 174 5.90 29.50 -23.93
C LYS A 174 6.66 28.27 -23.41
N PRO A 175 6.40 27.83 -22.15
CA PRO A 175 6.74 26.48 -21.75
C PRO A 175 5.80 25.51 -22.49
N SER A 176 6.18 25.11 -23.71
CA SER A 176 5.53 24.04 -24.44
C SER A 176 5.88 22.72 -23.76
N GLU A 177 4.89 22.12 -23.07
CA GLU A 177 4.59 20.68 -22.90
C GLU A 177 5.71 19.65 -22.55
N ALA A 178 6.99 19.97 -22.62
CA ALA A 178 8.12 19.10 -22.30
C ALA A 178 8.44 19.02 -20.81
N LEU A 179 7.78 19.83 -19.97
CA LEU A 179 7.83 19.74 -18.50
C LEU A 179 6.62 18.99 -17.90
N ARG A 180 5.68 18.51 -18.73
CA ARG A 180 4.54 17.69 -18.24
C ARG A 180 4.87 16.21 -18.05
N ASN A 181 6.05 15.76 -18.47
CA ASN A 181 6.46 14.35 -18.42
C ASN A 181 7.76 14.10 -17.63
N ILE A 182 8.15 14.98 -16.71
CA ILE A 182 9.10 14.57 -15.66
C ILE A 182 8.28 13.81 -14.62
N ASP A 183 8.31 12.48 -14.70
CA ASP A 183 7.89 11.62 -13.59
C ASP A 183 8.80 11.91 -12.40
N LEU A 184 8.25 12.63 -11.43
CA LEU A 184 8.86 12.94 -10.13
C LEU A 184 8.60 11.77 -9.16
N SER A 185 8.84 10.54 -9.59
CA SER A 185 8.75 9.34 -8.75
C SER A 185 9.81 9.42 -7.63
N GLY A 186 9.42 10.10 -6.56
CA GLY A 186 10.16 10.25 -5.32
C GLY A 186 10.86 11.61 -5.22
N ARG A 187 10.27 12.51 -4.43
CA ARG A 187 10.79 13.85 -4.17
C ARG A 187 12.25 13.80 -3.72
N GLU A 188 13.13 14.43 -4.49
CA GLU A 188 14.49 14.77 -4.08
C GLU A 188 14.40 15.83 -2.97
N CYS A 189 14.95 15.56 -1.78
CA CYS A 189 15.19 16.60 -0.78
C CYS A 189 16.68 16.67 -0.45
N LEU A 190 17.31 17.64 -1.11
CA LEU A 190 18.59 18.30 -0.80
C LEU A 190 18.37 19.17 0.47
N PRO A 191 19.35 19.93 1.04
CA PRO A 191 19.38 20.31 2.46
C PRO A 191 18.00 20.66 3.01
N ARG A 192 17.51 19.75 3.84
CA ARG A 192 16.13 19.69 4.29
C ARG A 192 15.88 20.78 5.31
N THR A 193 14.85 21.60 5.10
CA THR A 193 14.32 22.45 6.17
C THR A 193 13.50 21.59 7.12
N LYS A 194 13.93 21.50 8.37
CA LYS A 194 13.18 20.83 9.45
C LYS A 194 11.72 21.30 9.44
N LYS A 195 10.77 20.38 9.38
CA LYS A 195 9.32 20.68 9.29
C LYS A 195 8.68 20.76 10.67
N THR A 196 9.09 19.87 11.57
CA THR A 196 8.61 19.81 12.95
C THR A 196 9.75 19.42 13.88
N GLU A 197 9.61 19.69 15.19
CA GLU A 197 10.61 19.22 16.16
C GLU A 197 10.62 17.68 16.29
N LYS A 198 9.45 17.04 16.09
CA LYS A 198 9.24 15.61 16.29
C LYS A 198 9.37 14.81 15.00
N GLU A 199 10.61 14.64 14.56
CA GLU A 199 10.94 13.95 13.31
C GLU A 199 11.76 12.69 13.54
N ALA A 200 11.38 11.62 12.84
CA ALA A 200 12.10 10.37 12.84
C ALA A 200 12.69 10.09 11.45
N LEU A 201 14.00 9.86 11.42
CA LEU A 201 14.70 9.37 10.22
C LEU A 201 14.79 7.85 10.27
N VAL A 202 14.24 7.18 9.26
CA VAL A 202 14.39 5.74 9.07
C VAL A 202 15.27 5.49 7.86
N ILE A 203 16.36 4.74 8.05
CA ILE A 203 17.37 4.48 7.03
C ILE A 203 17.30 3.01 6.65
N ARG A 204 16.99 2.70 5.40
CA ARG A 204 17.04 1.33 4.87
C ARG A 204 17.54 1.31 3.43
N TYR A 205 18.80 0.94 3.27
CA TYR A 205 19.36 0.56 1.97
C TYR A 205 19.35 -0.97 1.86
N GLY A 206 19.28 -1.50 0.64
CA GLY A 206 19.34 -2.96 0.41
C GLY A 206 18.35 -3.43 -0.65
N ALA A 207 17.95 -4.69 -0.55
CA ALA A 207 17.07 -5.34 -1.50
C ALA A 207 15.60 -4.93 -1.29
N LEU A 208 14.76 -5.29 -2.27
CA LEU A 208 13.35 -4.95 -2.28
C LEU A 208 12.58 -5.55 -1.10
N GLY A 209 12.83 -6.84 -0.78
CA GLY A 209 12.19 -7.53 0.34
C GLY A 209 12.48 -6.86 1.68
N ASP A 210 13.73 -6.49 1.92
CA ASP A 210 14.10 -5.83 3.17
C ASP A 210 13.48 -4.44 3.32
N THR A 211 13.22 -3.75 2.20
CA THR A 211 12.53 -2.47 2.20
C THR A 211 11.07 -2.65 2.66
N ILE A 212 10.43 -3.74 2.26
CA ILE A 212 9.04 -4.07 2.62
C ILE A 212 8.92 -4.36 4.13
N TRP A 213 9.88 -5.06 4.73
CA TRP A 213 9.87 -5.40 6.17
C TRP A 213 9.93 -4.19 7.10
N VAL A 214 10.32 -3.01 6.62
CA VAL A 214 10.37 -1.79 7.45
C VAL A 214 8.98 -1.23 7.72
N THR A 215 7.99 -1.57 6.88
CA THR A 215 6.67 -0.91 6.91
C THR A 215 5.93 -0.97 8.25
N PRO A 216 5.97 -2.05 9.06
CA PRO A 216 5.35 -2.04 10.38
C PRO A 216 6.01 -1.05 11.35
N ALA A 217 7.32 -0.84 11.26
CA ALA A 217 8.03 0.14 12.08
C ALA A 217 7.61 1.58 11.73
N LEU A 218 7.34 1.86 10.45
CA LEU A 218 6.84 3.18 10.01
C LEU A 218 5.46 3.48 10.61
N LEU A 219 4.57 2.47 10.66
CA LEU A 219 3.26 2.60 11.30
C LEU A 219 3.38 2.92 12.80
N GLN A 220 4.31 2.28 13.52
CA GLN A 220 4.52 2.58 14.95
C GLN A 220 5.01 4.01 15.16
N LEU A 221 5.97 4.49 14.36
CA LEU A 221 6.42 5.87 14.42
C LEU A 221 5.29 6.87 14.15
N LYS A 222 4.41 6.57 13.20
CA LYS A 222 3.22 7.38 12.95
C LYS A 222 2.25 7.41 14.12
N LYS A 223 1.98 6.26 14.76
CA LYS A 223 1.14 6.19 15.96
C LYS A 223 1.73 7.00 17.12
N GLU A 224 3.05 7.07 17.21
CA GLU A 224 3.76 7.92 18.17
C GLU A 224 3.74 9.42 17.81
N GLY A 225 3.21 9.78 16.64
CA GLY A 225 3.08 11.16 16.18
C GLY A 225 4.34 11.75 15.55
N TYR A 226 5.26 10.92 15.08
CA TYR A 226 6.43 11.41 14.34
C TYR A 226 6.06 11.85 12.92
N HIS A 227 6.73 12.91 12.46
CA HIS A 227 6.92 13.15 11.04
C HIS A 227 8.05 12.24 10.53
N VAL A 228 7.71 11.27 9.69
CA VAL A 228 8.57 10.15 9.30
C VAL A 228 9.25 10.46 7.98
N VAL A 229 10.58 10.50 8.04
CA VAL A 229 11.46 10.72 6.90
C VAL A 229 12.18 9.43 6.57
N MET A 230 12.00 8.94 5.34
CA MET A 230 12.51 7.66 4.90
C MET A 230 13.72 7.84 3.98
N ASN A 231 14.91 7.43 4.42
CA ASN A 231 16.12 7.41 3.61
C ASN A 231 16.35 6.04 2.97
N VAL A 232 16.25 6.00 1.63
CA VAL A 232 16.22 4.76 0.82
C VAL A 232 16.90 4.94 -0.52
N THR A 233 17.11 3.84 -1.23
CA THR A 233 17.46 3.88 -2.65
C THR A 233 16.26 4.28 -3.52
N ALA A 234 16.50 4.71 -4.76
CA ALA A 234 15.42 4.99 -5.73
C ALA A 234 14.46 3.80 -5.90
N LYS A 235 14.98 2.57 -5.97
CA LYS A 235 14.16 1.36 -6.03
C LYS A 235 13.33 1.16 -4.76
N GLY A 236 13.90 1.42 -3.59
CA GLY A 236 13.18 1.34 -2.31
C GLY A 236 12.06 2.37 -2.19
N ALA A 237 12.31 3.61 -2.65
CA ALA A 237 11.29 4.66 -2.71
C ALA A 237 10.12 4.26 -3.61
N GLU A 238 10.40 3.66 -4.76
CA GLU A 238 9.36 3.17 -5.67
C GLU A 238 8.53 2.04 -5.04
N VAL A 239 9.15 1.13 -4.28
CA VAL A 239 8.43 0.09 -3.51
C VAL A 239 7.50 0.70 -2.48
N LEU A 240 7.97 1.70 -1.73
CA LEU A 240 7.23 2.35 -0.63
C LEU A 240 6.33 3.51 -1.08
N LYS A 241 6.22 3.74 -2.39
CA LYS A 241 5.38 4.81 -2.95
C LYS A 241 3.94 4.65 -2.44
N ASN A 242 3.30 5.78 -2.14
CA ASN A 242 1.95 5.90 -1.56
C ASN A 242 1.79 5.35 -0.13
N ASN A 243 2.86 4.97 0.56
CA ASN A 243 2.74 4.58 1.96
C ASN A 243 2.35 5.80 2.82
N PRO A 244 1.16 5.80 3.47
CA PRO A 244 0.68 6.93 4.26
C PRO A 244 1.51 7.16 5.53
N ASN A 245 2.36 6.21 5.89
CA ASN A 245 3.23 6.30 7.05
C ASN A 245 4.57 6.99 6.77
N ILE A 246 4.77 7.50 5.54
CA ILE A 246 5.96 8.25 5.15
C ILE A 246 5.54 9.67 4.75
N ASP A 247 6.13 10.68 5.37
CA ASP A 247 5.88 12.08 5.01
C ASP A 247 6.85 12.60 3.95
N GLU A 248 8.10 12.12 4.00
CA GLU A 248 9.18 12.61 3.15
C GLU A 248 10.16 11.49 2.83
N PHE A 249 10.72 11.51 1.62
CA PHE A 249 11.80 10.61 1.22
C PHE A 249 13.11 11.40 1.07
N ILE A 250 14.20 10.81 1.57
CA ILE A 250 15.57 11.20 1.21
C ILE A 250 16.10 10.09 0.31
N ILE A 251 16.11 10.34 -1.00
CA ILE A 251 16.41 9.30 -1.98
C ILE A 251 17.87 9.32 -2.39
N HIS A 252 18.51 8.17 -2.25
CA HIS A 252 19.85 7.90 -2.73
C HIS A 252 19.77 7.18 -4.09
N SER A 253 20.15 7.89 -5.16
CA SER A 253 19.97 7.41 -6.54
C SER A 253 20.94 6.29 -6.95
N ASP A 254 22.12 6.21 -6.34
CA ASP A 254 23.10 5.13 -6.56
C ASP A 254 23.89 4.85 -5.29
N HIS A 255 23.83 3.63 -4.78
CA HIS A 255 24.60 3.14 -3.62
C HIS A 255 26.12 3.32 -3.72
N ARG A 256 26.65 3.66 -4.91
CA ARG A 256 28.07 3.97 -5.16
C ARG A 256 28.44 5.44 -4.99
N PHE A 257 27.45 6.34 -4.80
CA PHE A 257 27.74 7.78 -4.63
C PHE A 257 28.49 8.07 -3.34
N ILE A 258 28.20 7.33 -2.27
CA ILE A 258 28.95 7.37 -1.01
C ILE A 258 29.76 6.08 -0.89
N PRO A 259 31.09 6.14 -0.73
CA PRO A 259 31.91 4.96 -0.43
C PRO A 259 31.34 4.18 0.76
N TYR A 260 31.37 2.85 0.68
CA TYR A 260 30.72 1.99 1.66
C TYR A 260 31.24 2.20 3.08
N GLU A 261 32.54 2.41 3.22
CA GLU A 261 33.25 2.72 4.44
C GLU A 261 32.86 4.07 5.07
N GLU A 262 32.25 4.97 4.30
CA GLU A 262 31.81 6.30 4.76
C GLU A 262 30.31 6.36 5.07
N LEU A 263 29.56 5.28 4.80
CA LEU A 263 28.10 5.27 4.97
C LEU A 263 27.67 5.56 6.43
N GLU A 264 28.39 5.03 7.42
CA GLU A 264 28.08 5.30 8.82
C GLU A 264 28.26 6.78 9.18
N GLU A 265 29.37 7.39 8.76
CA GLU A 265 29.62 8.82 8.99
C GLU A 265 28.58 9.68 8.26
N TYR A 266 28.23 9.31 7.02
CA TYR A 266 27.19 9.96 6.24
C TYR A 266 25.82 9.91 6.95
N TRP A 267 25.40 8.74 7.42
CA TRP A 267 24.14 8.56 8.14
C TRP A 267 24.14 9.30 9.49
N HIS A 268 25.24 9.27 10.23
CA HIS A 268 25.39 10.04 11.47
C HIS A 268 25.26 11.54 11.22
N GLY A 269 25.93 12.07 10.19
CA GLY A 269 25.84 13.48 9.81
C GLY A 269 24.41 13.90 9.47
N MET A 270 23.73 13.11 8.64
CA MET A 270 22.33 13.33 8.28
C MET A 270 21.38 13.25 9.49
N GLY A 271 21.62 12.30 10.40
CA GLY A 271 20.79 12.04 11.57
C GLY A 271 20.80 13.15 12.63
N ARG A 272 21.79 14.06 12.64
CA ARG A 272 21.94 15.11 13.69
C ARG A 272 20.74 16.04 13.84
N SER A 273 19.93 16.19 12.79
CA SER A 273 18.78 17.09 12.78
C SER A 273 17.46 16.44 13.22
N PHE A 274 17.47 15.13 13.50
CA PHE A 274 16.28 14.34 13.82
C PHE A 274 16.22 14.01 15.32
N GLU A 275 15.01 13.97 15.88
CA GLU A 275 14.78 13.54 17.27
C GLU A 275 15.06 12.03 17.42
N LYS A 276 14.66 11.25 16.41
CA LYS A 276 14.84 9.80 16.38
C LYS A 276 15.51 9.39 15.07
N VAL A 277 16.51 8.52 15.16
CA VAL A 277 17.17 7.92 14.00
C VAL A 277 17.14 6.42 14.16
N ILE A 278 16.57 5.72 13.18
CA ILE A 278 16.52 4.27 13.13
C ILE A 278 17.25 3.80 11.87
N ASN A 279 18.42 3.20 12.04
CA ASN A 279 19.13 2.58 10.93
C ASN A 279 18.82 1.08 10.87
N LEU A 280 18.09 0.68 9.83
CA LEU A 280 17.70 -0.70 9.56
C LEU A 280 18.51 -1.30 8.41
N THR A 281 19.51 -0.60 7.88
CA THR A 281 20.43 -1.15 6.88
C THR A 281 21.28 -2.25 7.53
N LYS A 282 21.42 -3.41 6.87
CA LYS A 282 22.07 -4.62 7.41
C LYS A 282 21.43 -5.18 8.70
N SER A 283 20.14 -4.93 8.91
CA SER A 283 19.37 -5.51 10.02
C SER A 283 19.47 -7.05 10.06
N CYS A 284 19.47 -7.67 8.88
CA CYS A 284 19.60 -9.12 8.70
C CYS A 284 20.94 -9.49 8.04
N GLU A 285 21.40 -8.72 7.05
CA GLU A 285 22.62 -9.02 6.30
C GLU A 285 23.88 -8.89 7.15
N GLY A 286 24.71 -9.93 7.17
CA GLY A 286 25.85 -10.07 8.08
C GLY A 286 25.48 -10.62 9.47
N HIS A 287 24.22 -10.47 9.89
CA HIS A 287 23.73 -10.88 11.20
C HIS A 287 22.99 -12.22 11.15
N LEU A 288 21.80 -12.25 10.56
CA LEU A 288 20.98 -13.46 10.42
C LEU A 288 21.20 -14.17 9.08
N ILE A 289 21.87 -13.52 8.13
CA ILE A 289 22.31 -14.16 6.89
C ILE A 289 23.77 -13.77 6.64
N LYS A 290 24.66 -14.77 6.58
CA LYS A 290 26.10 -14.51 6.56
C LYS A 290 26.58 -14.21 5.14
N VAL A 291 27.24 -13.07 5.00
CA VAL A 291 27.75 -12.60 3.70
C VAL A 291 28.88 -13.50 3.23
N GLU A 292 28.83 -13.92 1.97
CA GLU A 292 29.90 -14.66 1.32
C GLU A 292 31.29 -14.01 1.54
N GLY A 293 32.32 -14.82 1.79
CA GLY A 293 33.67 -14.35 2.08
C GLY A 293 33.92 -13.92 3.54
N SER A 294 32.87 -13.73 4.36
CA SER A 294 33.03 -13.46 5.79
C SER A 294 33.53 -14.68 6.58
N ARG A 295 34.13 -14.45 7.75
CA ARG A 295 34.55 -15.54 8.66
C ARG A 295 33.35 -16.37 9.10
N GLU A 296 32.23 -15.72 9.34
CA GLU A 296 30.97 -16.29 9.82
C GLU A 296 30.31 -17.18 8.76
N ALA A 297 30.46 -16.84 7.47
CA ALA A 297 30.00 -17.69 6.38
C ALA A 297 30.71 -19.07 6.38
N ASN A 298 31.90 -19.19 6.95
CA ASN A 298 32.67 -20.43 7.05
C ASN A 298 32.41 -21.24 8.33
N TRP A 299 31.50 -20.80 9.20
CA TRP A 299 31.10 -21.59 10.38
C TRP A 299 30.52 -22.95 10.00
N SER A 300 30.41 -23.87 10.97
CA SER A 300 29.64 -25.10 10.71
C SER A 300 28.17 -24.76 10.42
N LYS A 301 27.47 -25.58 9.63
CA LYS A 301 26.03 -25.41 9.38
C LYS A 301 25.23 -25.33 10.69
N LYS A 302 25.58 -26.17 11.67
CA LYS A 302 24.96 -26.18 13.00
C LYS A 302 25.12 -24.84 13.71
N MET A 303 26.32 -24.25 13.70
CA MET A 303 26.56 -22.94 14.30
C MET A 303 25.81 -21.83 13.57
N ARG A 304 25.87 -21.79 12.22
CA ARG A 304 25.08 -20.81 11.46
C ARG A 304 23.60 -20.94 11.79
N HIS A 305 23.06 -22.15 11.77
CA HIS A 305 21.64 -22.37 12.06
C HIS A 305 21.24 -21.91 13.47
N ALA A 306 22.04 -22.21 14.49
CA ALA A 306 21.77 -21.75 15.86
C ALA A 306 21.70 -20.21 15.99
N GLU A 307 22.56 -19.50 15.26
CA GLU A 307 22.66 -18.03 15.32
C GLU A 307 21.71 -17.30 14.35
N CYS A 308 21.37 -17.94 13.23
CA CYS A 308 20.71 -17.30 12.10
C CYS A 308 19.23 -17.66 11.96
N ASN A 309 18.76 -18.75 12.59
CA ASN A 309 17.38 -19.22 12.49
C ASN A 309 16.43 -18.38 13.36
N TYR A 310 16.32 -17.10 13.01
CA TYR A 310 15.47 -16.11 13.66
C TYR A 310 14.71 -15.31 12.61
N ASN A 311 13.48 -14.91 12.94
CA ASN A 311 12.63 -14.21 11.99
C ASN A 311 13.19 -12.83 11.63
N PHE A 312 13.25 -12.53 10.33
CA PHE A 312 13.82 -11.28 9.81
C PHE A 312 12.97 -10.06 10.17
N GLN A 313 11.65 -10.19 10.14
CA GLN A 313 10.74 -9.09 10.49
C GLN A 313 10.81 -8.81 11.99
N ASP A 314 10.84 -9.84 12.83
CA ASP A 314 11.03 -9.66 14.28
C ASP A 314 12.34 -8.93 14.58
N ARG A 315 13.43 -9.28 13.89
CA ARG A 315 14.72 -8.60 14.03
C ARG A 315 14.64 -7.12 13.64
N VAL A 316 13.95 -6.80 12.56
CA VAL A 316 13.71 -5.42 12.14
C VAL A 316 12.92 -4.65 13.20
N MET A 317 11.87 -5.25 13.76
CA MET A 317 11.05 -4.63 14.79
C MET A 317 11.81 -4.41 16.10
N GLU A 318 12.65 -5.35 16.52
CA GLU A 318 13.55 -5.16 17.67
C GLU A 318 14.51 -4.00 17.47
N LEU A 319 15.20 -3.94 16.31
CA LEU A 319 16.15 -2.88 16.00
C LEU A 319 15.48 -1.52 15.86
N ALA A 320 14.21 -1.49 15.45
CA ALA A 320 13.40 -0.28 15.42
C ALA A 320 12.92 0.17 16.82
N GLY A 321 13.11 -0.64 17.86
CA GLY A 321 12.68 -0.35 19.22
C GLY A 321 11.24 -0.76 19.53
N TYR A 322 10.68 -1.70 18.77
CA TYR A 322 9.29 -2.16 18.89
C TYR A 322 9.18 -3.69 19.09
N PRO A 323 9.80 -4.27 20.13
CA PRO A 323 9.78 -5.72 20.37
C PRO A 323 8.37 -6.28 20.63
N ASP A 324 7.43 -5.46 21.11
CA ASP A 324 6.05 -5.87 21.37
C ASP A 324 5.18 -5.91 20.10
N ALA A 325 5.69 -5.40 18.98
CA ALA A 325 5.03 -5.42 17.67
C ALA A 325 5.64 -6.47 16.72
N LYS A 326 6.30 -7.49 17.27
CA LYS A 326 6.72 -8.70 16.53
C LYS A 326 5.52 -9.43 15.94
N GLY A 327 5.74 -10.10 14.82
CA GLY A 327 4.67 -10.78 14.07
C GLY A 327 3.70 -9.86 13.30
N CYS A 328 3.87 -8.54 13.33
CA CYS A 328 3.14 -7.65 12.42
C CYS A 328 3.58 -7.89 10.97
N LEU A 329 2.63 -8.21 10.10
CA LEU A 329 2.87 -8.36 8.67
C LEU A 329 3.19 -7.01 8.01
N PRO A 330 4.04 -6.99 6.97
CA PRO A 330 4.30 -5.78 6.21
C PRO A 330 3.10 -5.37 5.37
N GLU A 331 3.08 -4.09 4.95
CA GLU A 331 2.00 -3.51 4.15
C GLU A 331 2.56 -2.79 2.92
N LEU A 332 1.87 -2.94 1.79
CA LEU A 332 2.13 -2.19 0.56
C LEU A 332 0.91 -1.36 0.20
N TYR A 333 1.16 -0.14 -0.30
CA TYR A 333 0.12 0.82 -0.64
C TYR A 333 0.21 1.15 -2.13
N PHE A 334 -0.94 1.16 -2.78
CA PHE A 334 -1.08 1.46 -4.20
C PHE A 334 -2.06 2.60 -4.40
N SER A 335 -1.91 3.34 -5.50
CA SER A 335 -2.81 4.41 -5.89
C SER A 335 -4.09 3.88 -6.51
N ASP A 336 -5.15 4.69 -6.53
CA ASP A 336 -6.44 4.32 -7.14
C ASP A 336 -6.30 3.92 -8.61
N ILE A 337 -5.38 4.55 -9.34
CA ILE A 337 -5.10 4.24 -10.75
C ILE A 337 -4.47 2.85 -10.88
N GLU A 338 -3.49 2.53 -10.03
CA GLU A 338 -2.86 1.21 -9.98
C GLU A 338 -3.92 0.15 -9.69
N GLU A 339 -4.72 0.35 -8.64
CA GLU A 339 -5.80 -0.56 -8.24
C GLU A 339 -6.84 -0.74 -9.36
N ALA A 340 -7.24 0.33 -10.06
CA ALA A 340 -8.17 0.24 -11.19
C ALA A 340 -7.61 -0.57 -12.37
N LEU A 341 -6.32 -0.39 -12.69
CA LEU A 341 -5.66 -1.16 -13.76
C LEU A 341 -5.56 -2.65 -13.40
N ALA A 342 -5.26 -2.97 -12.15
CA ALA A 342 -5.24 -4.35 -11.68
C ALA A 342 -6.63 -4.98 -11.65
N LYS A 343 -7.68 -4.25 -11.26
CA LYS A 343 -9.06 -4.75 -11.35
C LYS A 343 -9.47 -5.08 -12.78
N ASN A 344 -9.10 -4.26 -13.76
CA ASN A 344 -9.33 -4.59 -15.17
C ASN A 344 -8.59 -5.85 -15.59
N PHE A 345 -7.37 -6.03 -15.12
CA PHE A 345 -6.61 -7.26 -15.33
C PHE A 345 -7.34 -8.47 -14.73
N VAL A 346 -7.76 -8.41 -13.46
CA VAL A 346 -8.53 -9.49 -12.81
C VAL A 346 -9.80 -9.80 -13.57
N ASN A 347 -10.56 -8.78 -13.97
CA ASN A 347 -11.81 -8.96 -14.71
C ASN A 347 -11.61 -9.66 -16.06
N ALA A 348 -10.50 -9.39 -16.74
CA ALA A 348 -10.15 -10.07 -18.00
C ALA A 348 -9.84 -11.57 -17.80
N HIS A 349 -9.49 -11.98 -16.58
CA HIS A 349 -9.11 -13.36 -16.24
C HIS A 349 -10.04 -13.99 -15.18
N LYS A 350 -11.24 -13.42 -14.96
CA LYS A 350 -12.16 -13.83 -13.88
C LYS A 350 -12.59 -15.31 -13.91
N ASP A 351 -12.57 -15.94 -15.08
CA ASP A 351 -12.94 -17.34 -15.30
C ASP A 351 -11.71 -18.28 -15.30
N LYS A 352 -10.53 -17.75 -14.93
CA LYS A 352 -9.25 -18.46 -14.87
C LYS A 352 -8.73 -18.50 -13.45
N PHE A 353 -7.97 -19.54 -13.14
CA PHE A 353 -7.10 -19.61 -11.98
C PHE A 353 -5.75 -19.01 -12.35
N VAL A 354 -5.50 -17.79 -11.89
CA VAL A 354 -4.33 -16.99 -12.26
C VAL A 354 -3.16 -17.28 -11.33
N ILE A 355 -2.09 -17.82 -11.89
CA ILE A 355 -0.82 -18.08 -11.19
C ILE A 355 0.19 -17.00 -11.56
N LEU A 356 0.64 -16.22 -10.57
CA LEU A 356 1.75 -15.27 -10.74
C LEU A 356 3.06 -15.93 -10.30
N TRP A 357 3.99 -16.14 -11.23
CA TRP A 357 5.20 -16.93 -11.00
C TRP A 357 6.48 -16.10 -11.16
N SER A 358 7.20 -15.89 -10.06
CA SER A 358 8.57 -15.34 -10.07
C SER A 358 9.60 -16.41 -10.46
N LEU A 359 10.29 -16.23 -11.57
CA LEU A 359 11.20 -17.27 -12.09
C LEU A 359 12.55 -17.36 -11.37
N SER A 360 13.03 -16.24 -10.80
CA SER A 360 14.27 -16.20 -10.02
C SER A 360 14.27 -15.05 -9.01
N GLY A 361 15.37 -14.92 -8.26
CA GLY A 361 15.69 -13.80 -7.38
C GLY A 361 17.10 -13.28 -7.63
N SER A 362 17.56 -12.36 -6.78
CA SER A 362 18.82 -11.61 -6.98
C SER A 362 20.12 -12.43 -6.93
N GLY A 363 20.05 -13.75 -6.76
CA GLY A 363 21.23 -14.62 -6.68
C GLY A 363 20.95 -15.98 -7.29
N PHE A 364 22.00 -16.60 -7.83
CA PHE A 364 21.92 -17.90 -8.51
C PHE A 364 21.22 -18.99 -7.68
N HIS A 365 21.41 -18.96 -6.35
CA HIS A 365 20.78 -19.88 -5.40
C HIS A 365 19.25 -19.80 -5.34
N LYS A 366 18.64 -18.80 -5.98
CA LYS A 366 17.19 -18.56 -6.03
C LYS A 366 16.55 -18.98 -7.35
N THR A 367 17.23 -19.77 -8.17
CA THR A 367 16.68 -20.28 -9.43
C THR A 367 16.22 -21.72 -9.27
N TRP A 368 14.95 -21.99 -9.59
CA TRP A 368 14.37 -23.33 -9.60
C TRP A 368 14.29 -23.87 -11.04
N PRO A 369 14.96 -25.00 -11.36
CA PRO A 369 15.15 -25.41 -12.75
C PRO A 369 13.94 -26.10 -13.40
N TRP A 370 12.86 -26.33 -12.66
CA TRP A 370 11.74 -27.17 -13.11
C TRP A 370 10.47 -26.39 -13.49
N SER A 371 10.53 -25.05 -13.49
CA SER A 371 9.37 -24.19 -13.71
C SER A 371 8.64 -24.48 -15.02
N GLU A 372 9.37 -24.61 -16.14
CA GLU A 372 8.79 -24.93 -17.45
C GLU A 372 8.13 -26.30 -17.48
N TYR A 373 8.71 -27.30 -16.82
CA TYR A 373 8.16 -28.66 -16.78
C TYR A 373 6.80 -28.67 -16.06
N VAL A 374 6.73 -28.05 -14.86
CA VAL A 374 5.47 -27.97 -14.10
C VAL A 374 4.43 -27.12 -14.84
N ALA A 375 4.83 -26.00 -15.45
CA ALA A 375 3.93 -25.20 -16.26
C ALA A 375 3.36 -25.99 -17.45
N GLY A 376 4.19 -26.80 -18.12
CA GLY A 376 3.75 -27.70 -19.18
C GLY A 376 2.72 -28.73 -18.71
N GLU A 377 2.94 -29.38 -17.56
CA GLU A 377 1.97 -30.31 -16.97
C GLU A 377 0.64 -29.63 -16.66
N LEU A 378 0.66 -28.42 -16.07
CA LEU A 378 -0.54 -27.66 -15.75
C LEU A 378 -1.30 -27.24 -17.01
N CYS A 379 -0.63 -26.55 -17.95
CA CYS A 379 -1.28 -26.00 -19.14
C CYS A 379 -1.82 -27.09 -20.08
N ASN A 380 -1.23 -28.28 -20.11
CA ASN A 380 -1.72 -29.39 -20.92
C ASN A 380 -2.95 -30.08 -20.31
N GLN A 381 -3.09 -30.04 -18.99
CA GLN A 381 -4.18 -30.72 -18.27
C GLN A 381 -5.35 -29.78 -17.98
N PHE A 382 -5.10 -28.49 -17.75
CA PHE A 382 -6.10 -27.53 -17.28
C PHE A 382 -6.16 -26.27 -18.15
N GLY A 383 -7.19 -26.17 -18.99
CA GLY A 383 -7.39 -25.01 -19.89
C GLY A 383 -7.92 -23.74 -19.21
N ASP A 384 -8.20 -23.80 -17.91
CA ASP A 384 -8.63 -22.66 -17.08
C ASP A 384 -7.57 -22.22 -16.07
N ILE A 385 -6.37 -22.78 -16.13
CA ILE A 385 -5.19 -22.21 -15.47
C ILE A 385 -4.54 -21.24 -16.43
N GLU A 386 -4.11 -20.08 -15.93
CA GLU A 386 -3.28 -19.15 -16.66
C GLU A 386 -2.06 -18.75 -15.84
N ILE A 387 -0.87 -18.83 -16.44
CA ILE A 387 0.39 -18.57 -15.75
C ILE A 387 0.98 -17.27 -16.27
N ILE A 388 1.30 -16.35 -15.36
CA ILE A 388 1.97 -15.09 -15.67
C ILE A 388 3.37 -15.15 -15.07
N THR A 389 4.39 -15.10 -15.91
CA THR A 389 5.78 -15.10 -15.41
C THR A 389 6.26 -13.68 -15.18
N VAL A 390 6.95 -13.46 -14.05
CA VAL A 390 7.54 -12.17 -13.69
C VAL A 390 8.97 -12.34 -13.20
N GLY A 391 9.75 -11.27 -13.32
CA GLY A 391 11.17 -11.25 -13.00
C GLY A 391 11.85 -10.04 -13.64
N ASP A 392 13.14 -9.87 -13.41
CA ASP A 392 13.94 -8.88 -14.11
C ASP A 392 14.18 -9.28 -15.58
N ASP A 393 14.92 -8.46 -16.31
CA ASP A 393 15.21 -8.70 -17.73
C ASP A 393 16.01 -9.99 -17.95
N ASP A 394 16.91 -10.31 -17.01
CA ASP A 394 17.74 -11.52 -17.05
C ASP A 394 16.88 -12.79 -16.92
N CYS A 395 15.75 -12.72 -16.21
CA CYS A 395 14.81 -13.84 -16.09
C CYS A 395 14.12 -14.24 -17.42
N LYS A 396 14.17 -13.42 -18.48
CA LYS A 396 13.58 -13.77 -19.79
C LYS A 396 14.13 -15.07 -20.36
N ILE A 397 15.37 -15.44 -20.03
CA ILE A 397 15.96 -16.70 -20.46
C ILE A 397 15.28 -17.93 -19.83
N LEU A 398 14.59 -17.75 -18.71
CA LEU A 398 13.88 -18.80 -17.98
C LEU A 398 12.42 -18.94 -18.43
N GLU A 399 11.92 -18.00 -19.24
CA GLU A 399 10.56 -18.04 -19.76
C GLU A 399 10.40 -19.12 -20.84
N TRP A 400 9.18 -19.66 -20.93
CA TRP A 400 8.81 -20.72 -21.86
C TRP A 400 7.72 -20.27 -22.84
N LYS A 401 7.37 -21.13 -23.80
CA LYS A 401 6.27 -20.91 -24.74
C LYS A 401 5.25 -22.04 -24.64
N GLN A 402 4.34 -21.92 -23.70
CA GLN A 402 3.21 -22.84 -23.51
C GLN A 402 1.88 -22.10 -23.75
N PRO A 403 0.80 -22.79 -24.15
CA PRO A 403 -0.55 -22.22 -24.13
C PRO A 403 -0.89 -21.70 -22.73
N HIS A 404 -1.71 -20.66 -22.64
CA HIS A 404 -2.12 -20.07 -21.35
C HIS A 404 -0.95 -19.56 -20.48
N THR A 405 0.18 -19.20 -21.09
CA THR A 405 1.28 -18.51 -20.41
C THR A 405 1.42 -17.08 -20.95
N ILE A 406 1.53 -16.10 -20.04
CA ILE A 406 1.77 -14.69 -20.32
C ILE A 406 3.14 -14.30 -19.78
N ASN A 407 4.11 -14.15 -20.67
CA ASN A 407 5.49 -13.81 -20.33
C ASN A 407 5.69 -12.32 -20.07
N LYS A 408 6.11 -11.93 -18.85
CA LYS A 408 6.25 -10.54 -18.41
C LYS A 408 7.56 -10.23 -17.68
N CYS A 409 8.54 -11.13 -17.68
CA CYS A 409 9.89 -10.81 -17.18
C CYS A 409 10.47 -9.59 -17.91
N GLY A 410 11.00 -8.62 -17.17
CA GLY A 410 11.53 -7.36 -17.71
C GLY A 410 10.50 -6.45 -18.41
N VAL A 411 9.21 -6.82 -18.42
CA VAL A 411 8.13 -6.02 -19.02
C VAL A 411 7.33 -5.29 -17.96
N TYR A 412 6.91 -6.00 -16.90
CA TYR A 412 6.22 -5.37 -15.79
C TYR A 412 7.20 -4.64 -14.87
N THR A 413 6.79 -3.45 -14.44
CA THR A 413 7.49 -2.72 -13.38
C THR A 413 7.39 -3.51 -12.06
N VAL A 414 8.30 -3.23 -11.13
CA VAL A 414 8.27 -3.86 -9.80
C VAL A 414 6.91 -3.65 -9.10
N ARG A 415 6.33 -2.45 -9.21
CA ARG A 415 5.05 -2.12 -8.60
C ARG A 415 3.88 -2.86 -9.23
N GLN A 416 3.86 -2.98 -10.56
CA GLN A 416 2.84 -3.80 -11.24
C GLN A 416 2.91 -5.25 -10.79
N SER A 417 4.13 -5.83 -10.73
CA SER A 417 4.32 -7.20 -10.26
C SER A 417 3.89 -7.36 -8.79
N PHE A 418 4.20 -6.40 -7.92
CA PHE A 418 3.78 -6.43 -6.51
C PHE A 418 2.27 -6.26 -6.35
N LEU A 419 1.63 -5.44 -7.18
CA LEU A 419 0.18 -5.29 -7.15
C LEU A 419 -0.53 -6.58 -7.56
N LEU A 420 0.02 -7.31 -8.55
CA LEU A 420 -0.56 -8.58 -8.96
C LEU A 420 -0.47 -9.65 -7.87
N THR A 421 0.44 -9.56 -6.90
CA THR A 421 0.44 -10.52 -5.77
C THR A 421 -0.81 -10.39 -4.90
N LYS A 422 -1.48 -9.24 -4.89
CA LYS A 422 -2.78 -9.02 -4.22
C LYS A 422 -3.96 -9.65 -4.96
N TYR A 423 -3.81 -9.86 -6.28
CA TYR A 423 -4.92 -10.10 -7.20
C TYR A 423 -4.87 -11.43 -7.96
N ALA A 424 -3.71 -12.09 -7.99
CA ALA A 424 -3.60 -13.46 -8.47
C ALA A 424 -4.35 -14.43 -7.53
N ASP A 425 -4.73 -15.60 -8.03
CA ASP A 425 -5.28 -16.66 -7.18
C ASP A 425 -4.17 -17.44 -6.45
N LEU A 426 -2.95 -17.43 -7.00
CA LEU A 426 -1.78 -18.08 -6.42
C LEU A 426 -0.49 -17.34 -6.84
N VAL A 427 0.43 -17.16 -5.88
CA VAL A 427 1.78 -16.61 -6.14
C VAL A 427 2.85 -17.68 -5.91
N ILE A 428 3.79 -17.85 -6.83
CA ILE A 428 4.85 -18.87 -6.74
C ILE A 428 6.21 -18.24 -6.96
N GLY A 429 7.21 -18.65 -6.20
CA GLY A 429 8.58 -18.21 -6.46
C GLY A 429 9.58 -18.57 -5.38
N PRO A 430 10.88 -18.28 -5.63
CA PRO A 430 11.91 -18.38 -4.62
C PRO A 430 11.77 -17.30 -3.55
N ASP A 431 12.58 -17.35 -2.50
CA ASP A 431 12.68 -16.32 -1.45
C ASP A 431 13.19 -14.96 -1.99
N THR A 432 12.35 -14.25 -2.73
CA THR A 432 12.66 -13.03 -3.49
C THR A 432 11.80 -11.83 -3.04
N GLY A 433 12.08 -10.64 -3.59
CA GLY A 433 11.30 -9.43 -3.34
C GLY A 433 9.81 -9.59 -3.67
N LEU A 434 9.47 -10.29 -4.77
CA LEU A 434 8.06 -10.57 -5.13
C LEU A 434 7.34 -11.39 -4.05
N ILE A 435 7.97 -12.45 -3.55
CA ILE A 435 7.37 -13.30 -2.52
C ILE A 435 7.24 -12.55 -1.19
N ASN A 436 8.20 -11.70 -0.84
CA ASN A 436 8.06 -10.80 0.29
C ASN A 436 6.93 -9.78 0.10
N ALA A 437 6.69 -9.29 -1.12
CA ALA A 437 5.52 -8.45 -1.42
C ALA A 437 4.21 -9.23 -1.28
N ALA A 438 4.17 -10.50 -1.72
CA ALA A 438 3.01 -11.36 -1.53
C ALA A 438 2.66 -11.58 -0.05
N SER A 439 3.64 -11.53 0.86
CA SER A 439 3.40 -11.63 2.31
C SER A 439 2.55 -10.50 2.90
N CYS A 440 2.37 -9.40 2.16
CA CYS A 440 1.48 -8.30 2.56
C CYS A 440 -0.01 -8.64 2.36
N PHE A 441 -0.32 -9.76 1.70
CA PHE A 441 -1.69 -10.14 1.32
C PHE A 441 -2.01 -11.58 1.71
N ASP A 442 -3.31 -11.83 1.87
CA ASP A 442 -3.86 -13.15 2.19
C ASP A 442 -3.87 -14.09 0.96
N THR A 443 -3.39 -13.65 -0.21
CA THR A 443 -3.26 -14.47 -1.41
C THR A 443 -2.46 -15.75 -1.14
N PRO A 444 -2.95 -16.93 -1.56
CA PRO A 444 -2.18 -18.17 -1.48
C PRO A 444 -0.79 -18.02 -2.11
N LYS A 445 0.23 -18.58 -1.46
CA LYS A 445 1.62 -18.45 -1.91
C LYS A 445 2.44 -19.70 -1.66
N ILE A 446 3.15 -20.15 -2.70
CA ILE A 446 4.13 -21.24 -2.63
C ILE A 446 5.53 -20.65 -2.68
N VAL A 447 6.31 -20.90 -1.64
CA VAL A 447 7.63 -20.29 -1.43
C VAL A 447 8.71 -21.36 -1.51
N MET A 448 9.61 -21.25 -2.49
CA MET A 448 10.76 -22.14 -2.60
C MET A 448 11.93 -21.57 -1.79
N LEU A 449 12.27 -22.24 -0.70
CA LEU A 449 13.31 -21.81 0.23
C LEU A 449 14.68 -22.40 -0.16
N SER A 450 15.70 -21.54 -0.16
CA SER A 450 17.05 -21.86 -0.65
C SER A 450 18.12 -21.69 0.44
N THR A 451 18.26 -20.48 0.98
CA THR A 451 19.19 -20.13 2.06
C THR A 451 18.50 -20.12 3.42
N ASN A 452 17.25 -19.69 3.43
CA ASN A 452 16.48 -19.33 4.61
C ASN A 452 15.50 -20.45 4.99
N THR A 453 15.05 -20.46 6.24
CA THR A 453 14.00 -21.37 6.74
C THR A 453 12.64 -20.70 6.77
N GLU A 454 11.61 -21.49 7.09
CA GLU A 454 10.29 -20.96 7.45
C GLU A 454 10.34 -19.99 8.62
N GLU A 455 11.14 -20.27 9.65
CA GLU A 455 11.32 -19.37 10.80
C GLU A 455 11.84 -17.99 10.37
N ASN A 456 12.77 -17.95 9.39
CA ASN A 456 13.33 -16.70 8.91
C ASN A 456 12.31 -15.81 8.19
N LEU A 457 11.46 -16.39 7.34
CA LEU A 457 10.58 -15.65 6.43
C LEU A 457 9.10 -15.91 6.69
N CYS A 458 8.67 -17.16 6.58
CA CYS A 458 7.26 -17.55 6.49
C CYS A 458 6.52 -17.64 7.83
N LYS A 459 7.21 -17.56 8.97
CA LYS A 459 6.68 -17.78 10.33
C LYS A 459 5.28 -17.22 10.61
N TYR A 460 4.98 -16.03 10.09
CA TYR A 460 3.71 -15.32 10.33
C TYR A 460 2.84 -15.20 9.08
N TRP A 461 3.31 -15.67 7.93
CA TRP A 461 2.62 -15.47 6.66
C TRP A 461 1.40 -16.38 6.56
N LYS A 462 0.26 -15.83 6.15
CA LYS A 462 -0.97 -16.60 5.93
C LYS A 462 -0.94 -17.31 4.58
N ASN A 463 -1.70 -18.40 4.46
CA ASN A 463 -1.91 -19.14 3.22
C ASN A 463 -0.59 -19.43 2.48
N THR A 464 0.41 -19.91 3.23
CA THR A 464 1.78 -20.06 2.74
C THR A 464 2.20 -21.52 2.79
N THR A 465 2.65 -22.05 1.66
CA THR A 465 3.27 -23.37 1.53
C THR A 465 4.76 -23.17 1.27
N ALA A 466 5.60 -23.44 2.27
CA ALA A 466 7.04 -23.38 2.12
C ALA A 466 7.60 -24.73 1.64
N LEU A 467 8.38 -24.72 0.57
CA LEU A 467 8.96 -25.90 -0.05
C LEU A 467 10.48 -25.81 -0.06
N TYR A 468 11.13 -26.90 0.35
CA TYR A 468 12.58 -27.01 0.41
C TYR A 468 13.01 -28.48 0.35
N ASN A 469 14.28 -28.71 0.01
CA ASN A 469 14.85 -30.06 0.01
C ASN A 469 15.52 -30.35 1.37
N GLU A 470 14.83 -31.11 2.23
CA GLU A 470 15.33 -31.54 3.55
C GLU A 470 16.59 -32.41 3.47
N ASP A 471 16.70 -33.23 2.43
CA ASP A 471 17.84 -34.13 2.22
C ASP A 471 19.07 -33.37 1.69
N CYS A 472 18.93 -32.08 1.38
CA CYS A 472 20.06 -31.29 0.92
C CYS A 472 20.96 -30.88 2.09
N GLU A 473 22.17 -31.43 2.12
CA GLU A 473 23.16 -31.13 3.16
C GLU A 473 23.43 -29.63 3.34
N CYS A 474 23.35 -28.83 2.26
CA CYS A 474 23.58 -27.39 2.35
C CYS A 474 22.38 -26.59 2.90
N TYR A 475 21.14 -27.11 2.88
CA TYR A 475 19.94 -26.39 3.27
C TYR A 475 19.56 -26.59 4.76
N PRO A 476 19.21 -25.54 5.52
CA PRO A 476 19.41 -24.13 5.21
C PRO A 476 20.90 -23.78 5.34
N CYS A 477 21.40 -22.93 4.45
CA CYS A 477 22.80 -22.52 4.51
C CYS A 477 23.00 -21.25 5.33
N HIS A 478 21.97 -20.39 5.46
CA HIS A 478 22.03 -19.07 6.09
C HIS A 478 23.13 -18.18 5.51
N LYS A 479 23.27 -18.19 4.17
CA LYS A 479 24.31 -17.45 3.45
C LYS A 479 23.72 -16.56 2.36
N LEU A 480 24.28 -15.37 2.26
CA LEU A 480 24.03 -14.46 1.16
C LEU A 480 25.10 -14.69 0.09
N ILE A 481 24.72 -15.41 -0.96
CA ILE A 481 25.63 -15.89 -2.01
C ILE A 481 25.49 -15.00 -3.25
N TYR A 482 26.58 -14.36 -3.67
CA TYR A 482 26.66 -13.49 -4.84
C TYR A 482 27.46 -14.12 -5.99
N SER A 483 28.37 -15.04 -5.68
CA SER A 483 29.18 -15.75 -6.66
C SER A 483 28.61 -17.12 -7.04
N ASN A 484 29.34 -17.87 -7.86
CA ASN A 484 29.03 -19.26 -8.22
C ASN A 484 29.50 -20.29 -7.17
N ASP A 485 29.93 -19.86 -5.96
CA ASP A 485 30.33 -20.73 -4.85
C ASP A 485 29.11 -21.34 -4.12
N CYS A 486 28.30 -22.09 -4.88
CA CYS A 486 27.14 -22.82 -4.39
C CYS A 486 27.23 -24.27 -4.89
N PRO A 487 26.94 -25.29 -4.05
CA PRO A 487 26.88 -26.68 -4.51
C PRO A 487 25.89 -26.82 -5.66
N LYS A 488 26.37 -27.28 -6.81
CA LYS A 488 25.57 -27.46 -8.02
C LYS A 488 24.93 -28.84 -8.04
N GLY A 489 23.71 -28.92 -8.57
CA GLY A 489 23.00 -30.17 -8.76
C GLY A 489 23.43 -30.89 -10.05
N ARG A 490 22.63 -31.87 -10.48
CA ARG A 490 22.94 -32.76 -11.61
C ARG A 490 23.04 -32.00 -12.93
N PHE A 491 22.33 -30.88 -13.08
CA PHE A 491 22.37 -30.09 -14.31
C PHE A 491 23.58 -29.16 -14.41
N ASN A 492 24.45 -29.08 -13.38
CA ASN A 492 25.59 -28.15 -13.31
C ASN A 492 25.26 -26.65 -13.53
N ALA A 493 23.97 -26.33 -13.66
CA ALA A 493 23.41 -25.03 -13.96
C ALA A 493 22.32 -24.62 -12.95
N ALA A 494 22.07 -25.43 -11.92
CA ALA A 494 21.13 -25.14 -10.85
C ALA A 494 21.72 -25.43 -9.46
N PRO A 495 21.30 -24.71 -8.41
CA PRO A 495 21.68 -25.00 -7.02
C PRO A 495 21.15 -26.37 -6.58
N LYS A 496 21.97 -27.16 -5.87
CA LYS A 496 21.60 -28.51 -5.41
C LYS A 496 20.34 -28.51 -4.51
N CYS A 497 20.16 -27.49 -3.67
CA CYS A 497 18.97 -27.38 -2.81
C CYS A 497 17.70 -27.12 -3.62
N MET A 498 17.75 -26.18 -4.57
CA MET A 498 16.62 -25.86 -5.44
C MET A 498 16.30 -27.00 -6.41
N GLU A 499 17.29 -27.58 -7.06
CA GLU A 499 17.10 -28.71 -7.98
C GLU A 499 16.44 -29.91 -7.30
N GLY A 500 16.76 -30.14 -6.02
CA GLY A 500 16.16 -31.25 -5.27
C GLY A 500 14.78 -30.97 -4.70
N ILE A 501 14.20 -29.79 -4.89
CA ILE A 501 12.76 -29.58 -4.68
C ILE A 501 12.05 -30.25 -5.87
N GLU A 502 11.50 -31.44 -5.65
CA GLU A 502 10.95 -32.26 -6.72
C GLU A 502 9.72 -31.58 -7.39
N PRO A 503 9.62 -31.61 -8.74
CA PRO A 503 8.51 -31.00 -9.46
C PRO A 503 7.13 -31.47 -9.00
N LYS A 504 7.02 -32.74 -8.60
CA LYS A 504 5.77 -33.34 -8.12
C LYS A 504 5.24 -32.64 -6.88
N ILE A 505 6.11 -32.29 -5.93
CA ILE A 505 5.70 -31.63 -4.67
C ILE A 505 5.13 -30.24 -4.98
N VAL A 506 5.75 -29.51 -5.91
CA VAL A 506 5.25 -28.21 -6.36
C VAL A 506 3.93 -28.36 -7.11
N LEU A 507 3.81 -29.34 -8.00
CA LEU A 507 2.58 -29.62 -8.73
C LEU A 507 1.43 -29.95 -7.78
N ASP A 508 1.65 -30.85 -6.80
CA ASP A 508 0.64 -31.22 -5.80
C ASP A 508 0.16 -29.98 -5.02
N ALA A 509 1.08 -29.13 -4.57
CA ALA A 509 0.76 -27.90 -3.84
C ALA A 509 -0.10 -26.94 -4.69
N ILE A 510 0.25 -26.75 -5.98
CA ILE A 510 -0.55 -25.93 -6.90
C ILE A 510 -1.96 -26.52 -7.06
N LEU A 511 -2.06 -27.85 -7.20
CA LEU A 511 -3.34 -28.52 -7.38
C LEU A 511 -4.24 -28.44 -6.14
N ASP A 512 -3.68 -28.34 -4.94
CA ASP A 512 -4.46 -28.16 -3.72
C ASP A 512 -5.10 -26.76 -3.67
N ASP A 513 -4.34 -25.70 -3.99
CA ASP A 513 -4.90 -24.34 -4.12
C ASP A 513 -5.91 -24.25 -5.27
N TYR A 514 -5.65 -24.91 -6.41
CA TYR A 514 -6.58 -24.96 -7.54
C TYR A 514 -7.90 -25.66 -7.20
N LYS A 515 -7.86 -26.76 -6.44
CA LYS A 515 -9.09 -27.44 -5.96
C LYS A 515 -9.91 -26.51 -5.07
N LEU A 516 -9.27 -25.82 -4.13
CA LEU A 516 -9.95 -24.84 -3.26
C LEU A 516 -10.62 -23.73 -4.07
N TRP A 517 -9.93 -23.22 -5.10
CA TRP A 517 -10.51 -22.24 -6.03
C TRP A 517 -11.72 -22.81 -6.79
N LYS A 518 -11.62 -24.05 -7.29
CA LYS A 518 -12.73 -24.74 -7.97
C LYS A 518 -13.94 -24.94 -7.07
N ASP A 519 -13.72 -25.38 -5.83
CA ASP A 519 -14.77 -25.61 -4.86
C ASP A 519 -15.47 -24.29 -4.52
N LYS A 520 -14.72 -23.19 -4.38
CA LYS A 520 -15.28 -21.85 -4.21
C LYS A 520 -16.16 -21.45 -5.38
N GLN A 521 -15.69 -21.63 -6.62
CA GLN A 521 -16.47 -21.35 -7.83
C GLN A 521 -17.74 -22.21 -7.94
N LEU A 522 -17.66 -23.49 -7.56
CA LEU A 522 -18.81 -24.40 -7.51
C LEU A 522 -19.81 -23.97 -6.44
N ASN A 523 -19.33 -23.61 -5.25
CA ASN A 523 -20.16 -23.11 -4.16
C ASN A 523 -20.85 -21.81 -4.55
N ASP A 524 -20.12 -20.83 -5.09
CA ASP A 524 -20.70 -19.57 -5.55
C ASP A 524 -21.73 -19.77 -6.67
N ARG A 525 -21.55 -20.76 -7.56
CA ARG A 525 -22.58 -21.14 -8.56
C ARG A 525 -23.79 -21.84 -7.95
N ASN A 526 -23.63 -22.53 -6.83
CA ASN A 526 -24.66 -23.29 -6.14
C ASN A 526 -25.37 -22.50 -5.03
N LYS A 527 -24.87 -21.30 -4.68
CA LYS A 527 -25.54 -20.40 -3.73
C LYS A 527 -26.95 -20.10 -4.25
N GLN A 528 -27.91 -20.12 -3.33
CA GLN A 528 -29.22 -19.58 -3.65
C GLN A 528 -29.06 -18.08 -3.86
N LYS A 529 -29.55 -17.59 -5.01
CA LYS A 529 -29.36 -16.19 -5.41
C LYS A 529 -29.79 -15.15 -4.38
N TRP A 530 -30.80 -15.48 -3.57
CA TRP A 530 -31.39 -14.53 -2.63
C TRP A 530 -31.83 -15.23 -1.35
N CYS A 531 -31.73 -14.53 -0.23
CA CYS A 531 -32.52 -14.78 0.96
C CYS A 531 -33.19 -13.49 1.45
N ALA A 532 -34.15 -13.63 2.35
CA ALA A 532 -34.78 -12.51 3.02
C ALA A 532 -34.83 -12.73 4.53
N PHE A 533 -34.86 -11.66 5.32
CA PHE A 533 -35.05 -11.78 6.76
C PHE A 533 -35.73 -10.56 7.38
N THR A 534 -36.25 -10.78 8.59
CA THR A 534 -36.76 -9.75 9.50
C THR A 534 -36.15 -9.94 10.89
N ILE A 535 -36.08 -8.86 11.66
CA ILE A 535 -35.68 -8.87 13.07
C ILE A 535 -36.92 -8.55 13.91
N ALA A 536 -37.16 -9.31 14.97
CA ALA A 536 -38.14 -9.04 16.01
C ALA A 536 -37.40 -8.77 17.32
N ASP A 537 -37.74 -7.67 17.99
CA ASP A 537 -37.06 -7.20 19.20
C ASP A 537 -37.96 -7.16 20.44
N ASP A 538 -39.26 -7.34 20.27
CA ASP A 538 -40.25 -7.43 21.32
C ASP A 538 -41.43 -8.37 20.96
N GLU A 539 -42.41 -8.48 21.84
CA GLU A 539 -43.55 -9.37 21.63
C GLU A 539 -44.45 -8.95 20.47
N LEU A 540 -44.56 -7.64 20.21
CA LEU A 540 -45.38 -7.11 19.12
C LEU A 540 -44.72 -7.39 17.76
N THR A 541 -43.45 -7.04 17.62
CA THR A 541 -42.66 -7.27 16.40
C THR A 541 -42.47 -8.76 16.14
N HIS A 542 -42.40 -9.61 17.17
CA HIS A 542 -42.41 -11.06 16.99
C HIS A 542 -43.67 -11.57 16.29
N ARG A 543 -44.85 -11.02 16.66
CA ARG A 543 -46.13 -11.37 16.02
C ARG A 543 -46.23 -10.80 14.60
N LEU A 544 -45.70 -9.59 14.37
CA LEU A 544 -45.70 -8.97 13.04
C LEU A 544 -44.70 -9.63 12.07
N ALA A 545 -43.57 -10.12 12.56
CA ALA A 545 -42.56 -10.82 11.77
C ALA A 545 -43.11 -12.06 11.06
N ASP A 546 -44.05 -12.78 11.69
CA ASP A 546 -44.72 -13.92 11.04
C ASP A 546 -45.59 -13.47 9.86
N ARG A 547 -46.24 -12.30 9.96
CA ARG A 547 -47.01 -11.72 8.85
C ARG A 547 -46.11 -11.31 7.68
N VAL A 548 -44.95 -10.72 7.95
CA VAL A 548 -43.95 -10.38 6.92
C VAL A 548 -43.52 -11.67 6.21
N LYS A 549 -43.18 -12.71 6.97
CA LYS A 549 -42.78 -14.01 6.43
C LYS A 549 -43.85 -14.63 5.54
N GLU A 550 -45.10 -14.71 6.02
CA GLU A 550 -46.21 -15.32 5.26
C GLU A 550 -46.50 -14.53 3.98
N SER A 551 -46.57 -13.21 4.08
CA SER A 551 -46.80 -12.35 2.91
C SER A 551 -45.65 -12.42 1.90
N PHE A 552 -44.39 -12.46 2.36
CA PHE A 552 -43.24 -12.67 1.49
C PHE A 552 -43.29 -14.03 0.80
N LYS A 553 -43.53 -15.10 1.56
CA LYS A 553 -43.56 -16.48 1.05
C LYS A 553 -44.70 -16.75 0.07
N LEU A 554 -45.78 -15.99 0.14
CA LEU A 554 -46.86 -16.04 -0.84
C LEU A 554 -46.37 -15.69 -2.26
N TYR A 555 -45.51 -14.68 -2.39
CA TYR A 555 -44.98 -14.22 -3.68
C TYR A 555 -43.61 -14.84 -4.03
N HIS A 556 -42.83 -15.23 -3.02
CA HIS A 556 -41.47 -15.76 -3.17
C HIS A 556 -41.27 -17.08 -2.42
N PRO A 557 -42.00 -18.16 -2.77
CA PRO A 557 -41.95 -19.42 -2.03
C PRO A 557 -40.55 -20.05 -2.01
N ALA A 558 -39.77 -19.87 -3.08
CA ALA A 558 -38.45 -20.46 -3.28
C ALA A 558 -37.30 -19.72 -2.56
N ILE A 559 -37.50 -18.47 -2.13
CA ILE A 559 -36.45 -17.68 -1.46
C ILE A 559 -36.53 -17.94 0.05
N PRO A 560 -35.48 -18.42 0.73
CA PRO A 560 -35.50 -18.59 2.19
C PRO A 560 -35.86 -17.30 2.90
N PHE A 561 -36.65 -17.42 3.96
CA PHE A 561 -37.03 -16.29 4.80
C PHE A 561 -36.70 -16.61 6.26
N PHE A 562 -35.79 -15.84 6.83
CA PHE A 562 -35.33 -16.02 8.20
C PHE A 562 -36.01 -15.02 9.15
N LYS A 563 -36.35 -15.48 10.34
CA LYS A 563 -36.87 -14.66 11.43
C LYS A 563 -35.87 -14.73 12.56
N TYR A 564 -35.30 -13.58 12.92
CA TYR A 564 -34.36 -13.46 14.04
C TYR A 564 -35.07 -12.76 15.20
N ASP A 565 -35.14 -13.41 16.36
CA ASP A 565 -35.68 -12.81 17.58
C ASP A 565 -34.52 -12.44 18.50
N THR A 566 -34.32 -11.15 18.76
CA THR A 566 -33.18 -10.72 19.57
C THR A 566 -33.30 -11.11 21.05
N ARG A 567 -34.47 -11.60 21.47
CA ARG A 567 -34.70 -12.16 22.81
C ARG A 567 -34.31 -13.63 22.89
N ASP A 568 -34.15 -14.30 21.75
CA ASP A 568 -33.72 -15.69 21.63
C ASP A 568 -32.32 -15.75 21.02
N GLU A 569 -31.31 -15.90 21.88
CA GLU A 569 -29.92 -16.00 21.46
C GLU A 569 -29.65 -17.18 20.52
N GLU A 570 -30.42 -18.27 20.60
CA GLU A 570 -30.25 -19.43 19.70
C GLU A 570 -30.69 -19.11 18.28
N SER A 571 -31.53 -18.09 18.09
CA SER A 571 -31.96 -17.65 16.78
C SER A 571 -30.86 -16.90 16.02
N LEU A 572 -29.83 -16.38 16.71
CA LEU A 572 -28.79 -15.53 16.13
C LEU A 572 -27.55 -16.33 15.68
N LEU A 573 -26.86 -15.83 14.65
CA LEU A 573 -25.62 -16.44 14.12
C LEU A 573 -24.45 -16.25 15.10
N GLY A 574 -23.51 -17.21 15.16
CA GLY A 574 -22.48 -17.33 16.21
C GLY A 574 -21.76 -16.04 16.62
N GLU A 575 -21.08 -15.36 15.69
CA GLU A 575 -20.38 -14.10 15.98
C GLU A 575 -21.32 -12.95 16.37
N VAL A 576 -22.57 -12.97 15.89
CA VAL A 576 -23.59 -11.97 16.25
C VAL A 576 -24.04 -12.21 17.70
N ARG A 577 -24.20 -13.47 18.09
CA ARG A 577 -24.59 -13.90 19.44
C ARG A 577 -23.64 -13.41 20.52
N GLU A 578 -22.33 -13.48 20.31
CA GLU A 578 -21.34 -13.02 21.31
C GLU A 578 -21.43 -11.51 21.58
N SER A 579 -21.98 -10.74 20.65
CA SER A 579 -22.02 -9.27 20.71
C SER A 579 -23.32 -8.65 21.24
N THR A 580 -24.38 -9.46 21.41
CA THR A 580 -25.73 -8.97 21.78
C THR A 580 -25.81 -8.48 23.22
N SER A 581 -24.93 -8.93 24.10
CA SER A 581 -24.83 -8.45 25.49
C SER A 581 -24.52 -6.95 25.62
N ALA A 582 -24.07 -6.29 24.52
CA ALA A 582 -23.65 -4.89 24.51
C ALA A 582 -24.43 -3.99 23.51
N CYS A 583 -25.35 -4.51 22.69
CA CYS A 583 -25.94 -3.77 21.56
C CYS A 583 -27.47 -3.73 21.61
N LYS A 584 -28.08 -2.66 21.06
CA LYS A 584 -29.54 -2.58 20.89
C LYS A 584 -29.98 -3.39 19.66
N ALA A 585 -31.19 -3.95 19.68
CA ALA A 585 -31.71 -4.84 18.63
C ALA A 585 -31.71 -4.27 17.20
N PHE A 586 -31.74 -2.94 17.04
CA PHE A 586 -31.61 -2.33 15.72
C PHE A 586 -30.17 -2.37 15.19
N GLU A 587 -29.15 -2.45 16.05
CA GLU A 587 -27.73 -2.33 15.68
C GLU A 587 -27.14 -3.59 15.03
N ILE A 588 -27.85 -4.73 15.10
CA ILE A 588 -27.38 -6.03 14.57
C ILE A 588 -27.64 -6.22 13.07
N ARG A 589 -28.49 -5.38 12.46
CA ARG A 589 -28.96 -5.52 11.07
C ARG A 589 -27.82 -5.66 10.05
N PRO A 590 -26.87 -4.72 9.93
CA PRO A 590 -25.78 -4.85 8.95
C PRO A 590 -24.90 -6.07 9.19
N ARG A 591 -24.73 -6.51 10.44
CA ARG A 591 -23.98 -7.72 10.77
C ARG A 591 -24.67 -8.99 10.28
N LEU A 592 -25.98 -9.09 10.51
CA LEU A 592 -26.77 -10.21 9.99
C LEU A 592 -26.77 -10.24 8.46
N MET A 593 -26.88 -9.08 7.80
CA MET A 593 -26.76 -8.99 6.34
C MET A 593 -25.40 -9.46 5.86
N SER A 594 -24.31 -8.99 6.49
CA SER A 594 -22.94 -9.40 6.16
C SER A 594 -22.75 -10.92 6.28
N LYS A 595 -23.29 -11.53 7.34
CA LYS A 595 -23.24 -12.99 7.54
C LYS A 595 -24.07 -13.76 6.53
N LEU A 596 -25.28 -13.31 6.23
CA LEU A 596 -26.09 -13.95 5.20
C LEU A 596 -25.44 -13.83 3.81
N LEU A 597 -24.71 -12.76 3.52
CA LEU A 597 -23.94 -12.61 2.27
C LEU A 597 -22.73 -13.56 2.17
N GLU A 598 -22.35 -14.26 3.24
CA GLU A 598 -21.39 -15.37 3.15
C GLU A 598 -22.01 -16.59 2.44
N GLU A 599 -23.34 -16.77 2.54
CA GLU A 599 -24.10 -17.91 2.02
C GLU A 599 -25.00 -17.59 0.80
N TYR A 600 -25.38 -16.33 0.57
CA TYR A 600 -26.32 -15.91 -0.48
C TYR A 600 -25.76 -14.75 -1.31
N ASP A 601 -26.11 -14.65 -2.60
CA ASP A 601 -25.63 -13.56 -3.48
C ASP A 601 -26.28 -12.21 -3.15
N GLY A 602 -27.46 -12.24 -2.55
CA GLY A 602 -28.22 -11.06 -2.18
C GLY A 602 -29.13 -11.30 -0.98
N VAL A 603 -29.27 -10.28 -0.15
CA VAL A 603 -30.07 -10.33 1.07
C VAL A 603 -31.09 -9.20 1.05
N ILE A 604 -32.38 -9.55 1.21
CA ILE A 604 -33.47 -8.60 1.40
C ILE A 604 -33.77 -8.48 2.90
N TYR A 605 -33.79 -7.24 3.39
CA TYR A 605 -34.24 -6.94 4.73
C TYR A 605 -35.60 -6.23 4.69
N LEU A 606 -36.53 -6.71 5.52
CA LEU A 606 -37.84 -6.12 5.74
C LEU A 606 -38.05 -5.90 7.25
N ASP A 607 -38.44 -4.68 7.64
CA ASP A 607 -38.85 -4.38 9.01
C ASP A 607 -40.08 -5.22 9.39
N ALA A 608 -40.17 -5.59 10.68
CA ALA A 608 -41.24 -6.46 11.17
C ALA A 608 -42.65 -5.89 10.93
N ASP A 609 -42.81 -4.56 10.86
CA ASP A 609 -44.08 -3.90 10.57
C ASP A 609 -44.27 -3.61 9.07
N THR A 610 -44.01 -4.63 8.25
CA THR A 610 -44.14 -4.59 6.79
C THR A 610 -45.09 -5.67 6.28
N VAL A 611 -45.79 -5.44 5.16
CA VAL A 611 -46.54 -6.47 4.43
C VAL A 611 -46.18 -6.45 2.95
N VAL A 612 -45.77 -7.60 2.44
CA VAL A 612 -45.49 -7.80 1.01
C VAL A 612 -46.82 -8.01 0.27
N CYS A 613 -47.08 -7.17 -0.73
CA CYS A 613 -48.35 -7.11 -1.44
C CYS A 613 -48.24 -7.54 -2.92
N ASP A 614 -47.03 -7.75 -3.43
CA ASP A 614 -46.75 -8.25 -4.78
C ASP A 614 -45.30 -8.77 -4.86
N THR A 615 -44.87 -9.28 -6.02
CA THR A 615 -43.48 -9.70 -6.26
C THR A 615 -42.48 -8.56 -6.10
N LEU A 616 -41.33 -8.83 -5.51
CA LEU A 616 -40.25 -7.85 -5.28
C LEU A 616 -39.20 -7.86 -6.41
N ASP A 617 -39.63 -7.97 -7.67
CA ASP A 617 -38.75 -8.13 -8.84
C ASP A 617 -37.67 -7.03 -8.90
N GLU A 618 -38.02 -5.80 -8.51
CA GLU A 618 -37.10 -4.68 -8.50
C GLU A 618 -35.97 -4.81 -7.48
N PHE A 619 -36.10 -5.65 -6.44
CA PHE A 619 -34.98 -6.04 -5.57
C PHE A 619 -34.24 -7.27 -6.10
N LEU A 620 -34.90 -8.16 -6.83
CA LEU A 620 -34.34 -9.46 -7.23
C LEU A 620 -33.55 -9.40 -8.55
N GLU A 621 -33.73 -8.34 -9.32
CA GLU A 621 -33.14 -8.17 -10.65
C GLU A 621 -32.19 -6.97 -10.74
N GLY A 622 -31.16 -7.09 -11.57
CA GLY A 622 -30.19 -6.02 -11.86
C GLY A 622 -28.85 -6.19 -11.16
N ASP A 623 -27.92 -5.28 -11.45
CA ASP A 623 -26.56 -5.23 -10.89
C ASP A 623 -26.46 -4.00 -9.98
N PHE A 624 -26.35 -4.23 -8.67
CA PHE A 624 -26.25 -3.18 -7.65
C PHE A 624 -25.56 -3.71 -6.41
N ASP A 625 -24.89 -2.84 -5.66
CA ASP A 625 -24.31 -3.18 -4.36
C ASP A 625 -25.36 -3.08 -3.25
N VAL A 626 -26.17 -2.03 -3.32
CA VAL A 626 -27.25 -1.74 -2.37
C VAL A 626 -28.48 -1.22 -3.12
N ALA A 627 -29.66 -1.71 -2.73
CA ALA A 627 -30.94 -1.22 -3.21
C ALA A 627 -31.79 -0.75 -2.04
N GLY A 628 -32.45 0.40 -2.22
CA GLY A 628 -33.30 0.99 -1.20
C GLY A 628 -34.56 1.58 -1.80
N SER A 629 -35.58 1.65 -0.95
CA SER A 629 -36.83 2.36 -1.23
C SER A 629 -36.78 3.75 -0.57
N LEU A 630 -37.51 4.73 -1.12
CA LEU A 630 -37.53 6.10 -0.64
C LEU A 630 -38.43 6.28 0.58
N ASN A 631 -37.98 7.10 1.53
CA ASN A 631 -38.75 7.50 2.70
C ASN A 631 -39.77 8.63 2.35
N ILE A 632 -40.80 8.84 3.18
CA ILE A 632 -41.78 9.93 2.97
C ILE A 632 -41.08 11.28 3.11
N GLY A 633 -41.37 12.18 2.17
CA GLY A 633 -41.03 13.60 2.29
C GLY A 633 -39.60 13.95 1.89
N ASN A 634 -38.79 12.98 1.45
CA ASN A 634 -37.45 13.23 0.93
C ASN A 634 -37.11 12.28 -0.23
N GLU A 635 -36.91 12.84 -1.44
CA GLU A 635 -36.65 12.08 -2.67
C GLU A 635 -35.23 11.52 -2.76
N SER A 636 -34.34 11.87 -1.83
CA SER A 636 -32.96 11.38 -1.77
C SER A 636 -32.64 10.61 -0.49
N TYR A 637 -33.66 10.27 0.31
CA TYR A 637 -33.48 9.54 1.57
C TYR A 637 -34.07 8.14 1.47
N LEU A 638 -33.20 7.15 1.45
CA LEU A 638 -33.58 5.76 1.43
C LEU A 638 -34.04 5.32 2.80
N ASN A 639 -34.90 4.32 2.85
CA ASN A 639 -35.37 3.68 4.05
C ASN A 639 -34.64 2.33 4.20
N ALA A 640 -33.93 2.18 5.31
CA ALA A 640 -33.10 1.01 5.62
C ALA A 640 -33.96 -0.18 6.08
N GLY A 641 -35.24 0.05 6.39
CA GLY A 641 -36.24 -0.93 6.79
C GLY A 641 -36.82 -1.76 5.66
N VAL A 642 -36.66 -1.30 4.41
CA VAL A 642 -37.03 -2.06 3.21
C VAL A 642 -35.92 -1.86 2.19
N SER A 643 -34.93 -2.74 2.25
CA SER A 643 -33.68 -2.62 1.50
C SER A 643 -33.16 -3.99 1.08
N ALA A 644 -32.33 -4.03 0.04
CA ALA A 644 -31.58 -5.20 -0.36
C ALA A 644 -30.10 -4.87 -0.49
N CYS A 645 -29.22 -5.84 -0.29
CA CYS A 645 -27.78 -5.67 -0.46
C CYS A 645 -27.16 -6.91 -1.10
N MET A 646 -26.15 -6.69 -1.94
CA MET A 646 -25.32 -7.73 -2.56
C MET A 646 -23.83 -7.54 -2.22
N SER A 647 -23.48 -6.44 -1.53
CA SER A 647 -22.11 -6.10 -1.15
C SER A 647 -21.85 -6.36 0.33
N LYS A 648 -21.04 -7.38 0.62
CA LYS A 648 -20.58 -7.65 1.99
C LYS A 648 -19.78 -6.47 2.54
N ASP A 649 -18.91 -5.87 1.72
CA ASP A 649 -18.11 -4.69 2.07
C ASP A 649 -18.99 -3.51 2.51
N PHE A 650 -20.12 -3.28 1.84
CA PHE A 650 -21.09 -2.25 2.25
C PHE A 650 -21.61 -2.52 3.67
N CYS A 651 -21.96 -3.77 3.98
CA CYS A 651 -22.48 -4.16 5.29
C CYS A 651 -21.40 -4.09 6.39
N ASP A 652 -20.16 -4.46 6.06
CA ASP A 652 -19.02 -4.40 6.98
C ASP A 652 -18.65 -2.94 7.29
N GLU A 653 -18.62 -2.05 6.29
CA GLU A 653 -18.38 -0.63 6.50
C GLU A 653 -19.53 0.03 7.27
N TRP A 654 -20.78 -0.34 6.97
CA TRP A 654 -21.94 0.11 7.72
C TRP A 654 -21.84 -0.27 9.19
N THR A 655 -21.49 -1.53 9.46
CA THR A 655 -21.20 -2.00 10.81
C THR A 655 -20.10 -1.16 11.44
N HIS A 656 -18.96 -0.99 10.77
CA HIS A 656 -17.82 -0.26 11.32
C HIS A 656 -18.18 1.18 11.74
N LEU A 657 -18.90 1.92 10.89
CA LEU A 657 -19.32 3.30 11.19
C LEU A 657 -20.17 3.41 12.46
N MET A 658 -20.99 2.39 12.74
CA MET A 658 -21.87 2.40 13.91
C MET A 658 -21.11 2.20 15.22
N TYR A 659 -19.94 1.56 15.19
CA TYR A 659 -19.15 1.24 16.39
C TYR A 659 -17.98 2.21 16.62
N GLN A 660 -17.85 3.29 15.85
CA GLN A 660 -16.81 4.28 16.07
C GLN A 660 -17.06 5.12 17.34
N PRO A 661 -16.01 5.54 18.08
CA PRO A 661 -16.15 6.44 19.23
C PRO A 661 -16.87 7.74 18.85
N GLY A 662 -17.97 8.05 19.54
CA GLY A 662 -18.82 9.21 19.23
C GLY A 662 -19.98 8.92 18.27
N ALA A 663 -20.20 7.66 17.88
CA ALA A 663 -21.39 7.24 17.17
C ALA A 663 -22.65 7.47 18.02
N GLY A 664 -23.58 8.29 17.51
CA GLY A 664 -24.83 8.62 18.20
C GLY A 664 -26.04 8.81 17.29
N LYS A 665 -25.91 8.48 15.99
CA LYS A 665 -26.98 8.60 15.00
C LYS A 665 -27.69 7.26 14.79
N SER A 666 -28.93 7.29 14.32
CA SER A 666 -29.70 6.07 14.03
C SER A 666 -29.11 5.29 12.84
N ASN A 667 -29.35 3.98 12.79
CA ASN A 667 -28.99 3.10 11.65
C ASN A 667 -29.30 3.71 10.28
N GLN A 668 -30.48 4.31 10.19
CA GLN A 668 -30.99 4.94 8.99
C GLN A 668 -30.06 6.03 8.46
N VAL A 669 -29.35 6.75 9.34
CA VAL A 669 -28.42 7.81 8.95
C VAL A 669 -27.13 7.22 8.36
N TYR A 670 -26.54 6.22 9.01
CA TYR A 670 -25.31 5.58 8.50
C TYR A 670 -25.54 4.85 7.18
N PHE A 671 -26.68 4.16 7.04
CA PHE A 671 -27.10 3.55 5.79
C PHE A 671 -27.16 4.58 4.65
N ASN A 672 -27.83 5.73 4.87
CA ASN A 672 -27.90 6.79 3.87
C ASN A 672 -26.56 7.47 3.62
N GLN A 673 -25.71 7.63 4.64
CA GLN A 673 -24.38 8.19 4.47
C GLN A 673 -23.55 7.34 3.50
N LEU A 674 -23.56 6.03 3.67
CA LEU A 674 -22.84 5.10 2.80
C LEU A 674 -23.48 4.98 1.41
N ALA A 675 -24.79 4.80 1.35
CA ALA A 675 -25.50 4.67 0.08
C ALA A 675 -25.30 5.90 -0.82
N ASN A 676 -25.16 7.09 -0.23
CA ASN A 676 -24.92 8.34 -0.98
C ASN A 676 -23.44 8.70 -1.16
N ALA A 677 -22.49 7.88 -0.67
CA ALA A 677 -21.05 8.16 -0.76
C ALA A 677 -20.45 7.99 -2.18
N GLN A 678 -21.26 7.58 -3.17
CA GLN A 678 -20.84 7.26 -4.55
C GLN A 678 -19.74 6.19 -4.67
N ARG A 679 -19.49 5.43 -3.59
CA ARG A 679 -18.55 4.31 -3.56
C ARG A 679 -19.18 2.97 -3.97
N TYR A 680 -20.50 2.90 -3.93
CA TYR A 680 -21.30 1.70 -4.19
C TYR A 680 -22.38 2.01 -5.22
N ASN A 681 -22.69 1.02 -6.06
CA ASN A 681 -23.77 1.07 -7.04
C ASN A 681 -25.13 1.02 -6.32
N LEU A 682 -25.75 2.19 -6.18
CA LEU A 682 -27.06 2.35 -5.53
C LEU A 682 -28.21 2.19 -6.53
N LYS A 683 -29.19 1.34 -6.19
CA LYS A 683 -30.47 1.21 -6.90
C LYS A 683 -31.64 1.75 -6.07
N ILE A 684 -32.45 2.64 -6.66
CA ILE A 684 -33.69 3.14 -6.04
C ILE A 684 -34.89 2.39 -6.64
N VAL A 685 -35.58 1.57 -5.84
CA VAL A 685 -36.67 0.71 -6.36
C VAL A 685 -38.01 1.43 -6.57
N ASP A 686 -38.23 2.57 -5.92
CA ASP A 686 -39.44 3.40 -6.07
C ASP A 686 -39.43 4.32 -7.32
N ALA A 687 -38.45 4.16 -8.22
CA ALA A 687 -38.31 5.00 -9.41
C ALA A 687 -39.33 4.67 -10.53
N ASN A 688 -39.99 3.51 -10.45
CA ASN A 688 -40.95 3.02 -11.46
C ASN A 688 -42.42 3.29 -11.06
N ASP A 689 -43.37 2.65 -11.76
CA ASP A 689 -44.81 2.68 -11.47
C ASP A 689 -45.21 1.81 -10.25
N VAL A 690 -44.36 1.78 -9.23
CA VAL A 690 -44.51 0.95 -8.02
C VAL A 690 -44.23 1.73 -6.73
N TYR A 691 -44.70 1.19 -5.60
CA TYR A 691 -44.43 1.68 -4.25
C TYR A 691 -43.95 0.55 -3.33
N TYR A 692 -42.82 0.77 -2.64
CA TYR A 692 -42.18 -0.21 -1.76
C TYR A 692 -42.20 0.13 -0.26
N ASN A 693 -42.57 1.35 0.13
CA ASN A 693 -42.32 1.77 1.51
C ASN A 693 -43.38 2.75 2.05
N GLU A 694 -43.05 3.47 3.12
CA GLU A 694 -43.76 4.57 3.74
C GLU A 694 -44.27 5.59 2.71
N ARG A 695 -43.62 5.71 1.54
CA ARG A 695 -44.13 6.54 0.43
C ARG A 695 -45.58 6.20 0.04
N SER A 696 -46.02 4.95 0.26
CA SER A 696 -47.41 4.50 0.10
C SER A 696 -48.36 5.07 1.16
N ARG A 697 -47.88 5.37 2.38
CA ARG A 697 -48.64 5.79 3.57
C ARG A 697 -49.48 7.02 3.35
N LYS A 698 -48.92 8.06 2.72
CA LYS A 698 -49.68 9.29 2.36
C LYS A 698 -50.85 9.02 1.42
N TYR A 699 -50.93 7.83 0.83
CA TYR A 699 -51.94 7.44 -0.13
C TYR A 699 -52.80 6.24 0.31
N TRP A 700 -52.71 5.82 1.58
CA TRP A 700 -53.46 4.66 2.07
C TRP A 700 -54.98 4.79 1.92
N LYS A 701 -55.53 5.98 2.18
CA LYS A 701 -56.95 6.30 1.94
C LYS A 701 -57.44 6.12 0.50
N LYS A 702 -56.50 6.02 -0.44
CA LYS A 702 -56.76 5.87 -1.89
C LYS A 702 -56.34 4.50 -2.42
N LEU A 703 -55.94 3.59 -1.53
CA LEU A 703 -55.67 2.21 -1.92
C LEU A 703 -56.95 1.55 -2.38
N LYS A 704 -56.82 0.71 -3.39
CA LYS A 704 -57.90 -0.12 -3.92
C LYS A 704 -57.32 -1.43 -4.41
N THR A 705 -58.08 -2.50 -4.25
CA THR A 705 -57.85 -3.76 -4.94
C THR A 705 -58.32 -3.59 -6.40
N CYS A 706 -57.58 -4.17 -7.33
CA CYS A 706 -57.92 -4.14 -8.76
C CYS A 706 -58.34 -5.53 -9.26
N SER A 707 -58.97 -5.59 -10.43
CA SER A 707 -59.46 -6.85 -11.02
C SER A 707 -58.36 -7.86 -11.32
N ASP A 708 -57.11 -7.42 -11.43
CA ASP A 708 -55.90 -8.25 -11.56
C ASP A 708 -55.43 -8.83 -10.21
N GLY A 709 -56.16 -8.58 -9.13
CA GLY A 709 -55.83 -9.04 -7.79
C GLY A 709 -54.70 -8.28 -7.12
N ARG A 710 -54.24 -7.15 -7.70
CA ARG A 710 -53.14 -6.34 -7.16
C ARG A 710 -53.66 -5.14 -6.37
N LEU A 711 -52.88 -4.73 -5.37
CA LEU A 711 -53.14 -3.51 -4.60
C LEU A 711 -52.53 -2.30 -5.32
N ARG A 712 -53.33 -1.26 -5.57
CA ARG A 712 -52.88 -0.06 -6.29
C ARG A 712 -53.28 1.24 -5.60
N THR A 713 -52.48 2.28 -5.81
CA THR A 713 -52.83 3.66 -5.50
C THR A 713 -52.29 4.60 -6.58
N HIS A 714 -53.12 5.54 -7.05
CA HIS A 714 -52.80 6.44 -8.17
C HIS A 714 -52.26 5.70 -9.43
N GLY A 715 -52.83 4.54 -9.75
CA GLY A 715 -52.43 3.73 -10.92
C GLY A 715 -51.19 2.85 -10.70
N ARG A 716 -50.39 3.12 -9.68
CA ARG A 716 -49.16 2.39 -9.35
C ARG A 716 -49.42 1.18 -8.45
N ILE A 717 -48.62 0.14 -8.63
CA ILE A 717 -48.69 -1.10 -7.84
C ILE A 717 -48.02 -0.86 -6.49
N VAL A 718 -48.63 -1.36 -5.42
CA VAL A 718 -47.98 -1.38 -4.11
C VAL A 718 -47.32 -2.74 -3.94
N ARG A 719 -45.98 -2.78 -3.98
CA ARG A 719 -45.17 -3.98 -3.76
C ARG A 719 -45.08 -4.29 -2.27
N VAL A 720 -44.89 -3.26 -1.45
CA VAL A 720 -44.69 -3.39 -0.02
C VAL A 720 -45.39 -2.23 0.71
N LEU A 721 -46.15 -2.56 1.75
CA LEU A 721 -46.71 -1.63 2.72
C LEU A 721 -45.86 -1.64 3.99
N HIS A 722 -45.17 -0.53 4.27
CA HIS A 722 -44.40 -0.35 5.50
C HIS A 722 -45.07 0.71 6.38
N TRP A 723 -45.36 0.36 7.64
CA TRP A 723 -46.16 1.23 8.49
C TRP A 723 -45.38 2.37 9.14
N ALA A 724 -44.18 2.08 9.65
CA ALA A 724 -43.22 2.98 10.28
C ALA A 724 -43.75 3.86 11.45
N GLY A 725 -42.86 4.11 12.42
CA GLY A 725 -43.12 4.99 13.56
C GLY A 725 -43.01 4.34 14.94
N GLY A 726 -42.29 3.21 15.05
CA GLY A 726 -42.04 2.54 16.33
C GLY A 726 -43.24 1.80 16.92
N ILE A 727 -42.98 1.03 17.97
CA ILE A 727 -43.93 0.20 18.72
C ILE A 727 -44.96 1.02 19.51
N ASP A 728 -44.74 2.33 19.67
CA ASP A 728 -45.56 3.25 20.49
C ASP A 728 -47.00 3.49 19.99
N ARG A 729 -47.46 2.75 18.96
CA ARG A 729 -48.84 2.76 18.48
C ARG A 729 -49.41 1.34 18.55
N MET A 730 -49.90 0.96 19.73
CA MET A 730 -50.45 -0.35 20.14
C MET A 730 -51.69 -0.85 19.36
N GLU A 731 -52.03 -0.29 18.19
CA GLU A 731 -53.19 -0.74 17.41
C GLU A 731 -52.75 -1.71 16.30
N ASP A 732 -53.53 -2.77 16.06
CA ASP A 732 -53.33 -3.63 14.88
C ASP A 732 -53.51 -2.75 13.64
N LYS A 733 -52.39 -2.37 13.02
CA LYS A 733 -52.40 -1.35 11.97
C LYS A 733 -53.09 -1.85 10.68
N LEU A 734 -53.40 -3.15 10.56
CA LEU A 734 -54.30 -3.71 9.54
C LEU A 734 -55.76 -3.29 9.72
N SER A 735 -56.16 -2.94 10.95
CA SER A 735 -57.48 -2.41 11.28
C SER A 735 -57.59 -0.89 11.07
N SER A 736 -56.56 -0.25 10.53
CA SER A 736 -56.52 1.20 10.31
C SER A 736 -57.81 1.71 9.66
N ALA A 737 -58.35 2.80 10.22
CA ALA A 737 -59.50 3.50 9.66
C ALA A 737 -59.24 4.06 8.25
N ASP A 738 -57.98 4.10 7.81
CA ASP A 738 -57.59 4.58 6.48
C ASP A 738 -57.81 3.54 5.36
N PHE A 739 -58.09 2.28 5.68
CA PHE A 739 -58.34 1.23 4.67
C PHE A 739 -59.83 1.00 4.43
N SER A 740 -60.21 0.75 3.17
CA SER A 740 -61.54 0.22 2.84
C SER A 740 -61.64 -1.26 3.23
N ASP A 741 -62.85 -1.79 3.35
CA ASP A 741 -63.06 -3.21 3.69
C ASP A 741 -62.41 -4.15 2.67
N GLU A 742 -62.48 -3.79 1.38
CA GLU A 742 -61.82 -4.53 0.29
C GLU A 742 -60.30 -4.61 0.45
N VAL A 743 -59.67 -3.51 0.89
CA VAL A 743 -58.22 -3.47 1.14
C VAL A 743 -57.86 -4.29 2.38
N ARG A 744 -58.68 -4.22 3.44
CA ARG A 744 -58.46 -5.05 4.65
C ARG A 744 -58.55 -6.54 4.33
N GLU A 745 -59.54 -6.94 3.54
CA GLU A 745 -59.71 -8.32 3.10
C GLU A 745 -58.49 -8.80 2.30
N PHE A 746 -57.97 -7.97 1.38
CA PHE A 746 -56.73 -8.26 0.66
C PHE A 746 -55.54 -8.45 1.61
N LEU A 747 -55.34 -7.53 2.56
CA LEU A 747 -54.20 -7.61 3.47
C LEU A 747 -54.27 -8.86 4.35
N ASN A 748 -55.45 -9.17 4.90
CA ASN A 748 -55.67 -10.39 5.68
C ASN A 748 -55.41 -11.65 4.86
N LYS A 749 -55.76 -11.64 3.57
CA LYS A 749 -55.50 -12.76 2.65
C LYS A 749 -54.00 -12.99 2.44
N VAL A 750 -53.21 -11.93 2.31
CA VAL A 750 -51.76 -12.06 2.06
C VAL A 750 -50.95 -12.33 3.33
N THR A 751 -51.44 -11.97 4.52
CA THR A 751 -50.73 -12.20 5.80
C THR A 751 -51.18 -13.46 6.57
N ARG A 752 -52.13 -14.25 6.03
CA ARG A 752 -52.68 -15.50 6.59
C ARG A 752 -52.64 -15.59 8.13
N THR A 753 -53.27 -14.64 8.80
CA THR A 753 -53.54 -14.69 10.24
C THR A 753 -54.99 -14.27 10.46
N THR A 754 -55.87 -15.26 10.59
CA THR A 754 -57.24 -15.08 11.08
C THR A 754 -57.20 -14.90 12.60
N ASP A 755 -57.89 -13.88 13.08
CA ASP A 755 -58.27 -13.54 14.46
C ASP A 755 -57.24 -12.87 15.40
N PHE A 756 -57.43 -11.55 15.57
CA PHE A 756 -57.20 -10.84 16.84
C PHE A 756 -58.53 -10.23 17.34
N THR A 757 -59.60 -11.01 17.38
CA THR A 757 -60.92 -10.53 17.83
C THR A 757 -61.05 -10.25 19.33
N ASP A 758 -59.96 -10.26 20.12
CA ASP A 758 -60.02 -9.97 21.57
C ASP A 758 -59.06 -8.86 22.04
N ILE A 759 -58.91 -7.76 21.27
CA ILE A 759 -58.31 -6.52 21.80
C ILE A 759 -59.40 -5.60 22.37
N LYS A 760 -60.16 -6.12 23.33
CA LYS A 760 -60.77 -5.33 24.40
C LYS A 760 -60.74 -6.14 25.69
N GLY A 761 -59.68 -5.91 26.47
CA GLY A 761 -59.66 -6.18 27.89
C GLY A 761 -58.94 -7.47 28.27
N VAL A 762 -57.64 -7.37 28.52
CA VAL A 762 -56.97 -8.21 29.53
C VAL A 762 -55.97 -7.32 30.25
N GLU A 763 -56.24 -7.11 31.54
CA GLU A 763 -55.31 -6.51 32.49
C GLU A 763 -53.98 -7.27 32.49
N VAL A 764 -52.89 -6.53 32.64
CA VAL A 764 -51.57 -7.07 32.88
C VAL A 764 -51.57 -7.79 34.23
N SER A 765 -51.80 -9.10 34.23
CA SER A 765 -51.55 -9.96 35.39
C SER A 765 -50.41 -10.93 35.08
N SER A 766 -49.26 -10.61 35.67
CA SER A 766 -48.18 -11.50 36.13
C SER A 766 -48.11 -12.91 35.53
N TRP A 767 -47.09 -13.14 34.71
CA TRP A 767 -46.50 -14.47 34.54
C TRP A 767 -45.12 -14.48 35.20
N THR A 768 -45.09 -14.98 36.43
CA THR A 768 -43.91 -15.60 37.05
C THR A 768 -44.07 -17.11 36.91
N LEU A 769 -43.07 -17.79 36.36
CA LEU A 769 -42.75 -19.23 36.52
C LEU A 769 -41.26 -19.35 36.18
N ALA A 770 -40.37 -19.70 37.13
CA ALA A 770 -40.10 -21.04 37.69
C ALA A 770 -39.23 -21.89 36.76
#